data_AF-A0A094C7E1-F1
#
_entry.id   AF-A0A094C7E1-F1
#
_cell.length_a   1.000
_cell.length_b   1.000
_cell.length_c   1.000
_cell.angle_alpha   90.00
_cell.angle_beta   90.00
_cell.angle_gamma   90.00
#
_symmetry.space_group_name_H-M   'P 1'
#
loop_
_entity.id
_entity.type
_entity.pdbx_description
1 polymer ?
#
loop_
_entity_poly.entity_id
_entity_poly.type
_entity_poly.pdbx_seq_one_letter_code
_entity_poly.pdbx_strand_id
1 'polypeptide(L)'
;MPTWLITGANRGLGLEFVTQLSQDAATTIIATSRSLSPETLARLKTLDSKATLHILKCDTSSPSSITALGDQVTALVGDAKIDYVLNNAGVNVASQQTSLTVTADAILENVKTNIIGPALIVQVLEKHLKQGSVVMNMTSGLGSMADARATESTKCTPYSISKAGVNMLTLHQASGLREKGVVVVCVDPGWVKTALGGAGAIMEKADSIGGMLKCLKGLKAEDTGKFFTVVGPLPRQGVHCLLLLSNYPWLGKAAVFNFNRTTQSFDDAYLSLSKQTAMPQNSMETFHPFPRLSLELRIQIWKLATDDRVLRVRKTWRRKQGYWSPTPAPAVTRACWESRQHCNYQKAFIIDSSPRYIWANFDRDVIKMRSGLLSEGKLPECDEVRRLWIELLSEQGWDESQGFCDYGIYKLEDFPKLERFNLLVDNGLGQWTNFIDRTNWGACPRGNVRIVDGNTGEWIDEETSTAYQYYLDVARKYFSQNKMPTASRHPTLTHEEVNQYYDRLHLPQEQRIFDVSLLSPEDAFEHLARLQRYHLAWVPFENLSLHYSRCRQISLHPEDLFKKIVQSPGRGGYCMENNALFAFLLRSLGYRIRSCGARTHDGKAFGGWSHQVILVTIADEVFVTDVGFGTNNIVVPLSLQKEGEVVNAVHQETIRIIRSSLEGNEDQSQKVWVYQHRLNPDKTWRDCFCFTDLEFRPEDFEIMNLTTSQSPRVFFTQRAFCTKMILDESGEKIVGRLTLQTQVKRSVSGQSEVIKEFTTEEGRLAALKEFYNIEFNKSDASSIIGTTAEIKAT
;
A
#
# COMPACT_ATOMS: atom_id res chain seq x y z
N MET A 1 -15.92 15.34 -38.48
CA MET A 1 -15.71 16.51 -37.61
C MET A 1 -16.17 16.11 -36.22
N PRO A 2 -15.29 15.99 -35.20
CA PRO A 2 -15.71 15.61 -33.86
C PRO A 2 -16.59 16.69 -33.24
N THR A 3 -17.68 16.28 -32.58
CA THR A 3 -18.64 17.19 -31.94
C THR A 3 -18.46 17.21 -30.43
N TRP A 4 -18.19 18.39 -29.86
CA TRP A 4 -17.91 18.61 -28.44
C TRP A 4 -19.03 19.45 -27.79
N LEU A 5 -19.80 18.87 -26.88
CA LEU A 5 -20.75 19.59 -26.02
C LEU A 5 -20.09 19.93 -24.69
N ILE A 6 -20.11 21.20 -24.28
CA ILE A 6 -19.39 21.71 -23.11
C ILE A 6 -20.33 22.53 -22.24
N THR A 7 -20.52 22.14 -20.98
CA THR A 7 -21.42 22.87 -20.07
C THR A 7 -20.72 23.93 -19.23
N GLY A 8 -21.37 25.10 -19.07
CA GLY A 8 -20.78 26.24 -18.38
C GLY A 8 -19.65 26.93 -19.18
N ALA A 9 -19.75 26.90 -20.51
CA ALA A 9 -18.69 27.24 -21.44
C ALA A 9 -18.33 28.75 -21.51
N ASN A 10 -19.07 29.64 -20.85
CA ASN A 10 -18.86 31.09 -20.98
C ASN A 10 -17.80 31.70 -20.04
N ARG A 11 -17.23 30.92 -19.10
CA ARG A 11 -16.19 31.40 -18.16
C ARG A 11 -15.28 30.28 -17.65
N GLY A 12 -14.14 30.66 -17.07
CA GLY A 12 -13.22 29.74 -16.39
C GLY A 12 -12.70 28.63 -17.32
N LEU A 13 -12.66 27.40 -16.80
CA LEU A 13 -12.26 26.20 -17.54
C LEU A 13 -13.14 25.94 -18.78
N GLY A 14 -14.45 26.20 -18.69
CA GLY A 14 -15.37 25.99 -19.80
C GLY A 14 -15.09 26.87 -21.01
N LEU A 15 -14.71 28.13 -20.76
CA LEU A 15 -14.29 29.05 -21.83
C LEU A 15 -12.96 28.62 -22.44
N GLU A 16 -12.01 28.21 -21.59
CA GLU A 16 -10.69 27.74 -22.02
C GLU A 16 -10.78 26.48 -22.91
N PHE A 17 -11.67 25.53 -22.58
CA PHE A 17 -11.98 24.39 -23.48
C PHE A 17 -12.43 24.86 -24.86
N VAL A 18 -13.35 25.85 -24.93
CA VAL A 18 -13.79 26.39 -26.23
C VAL A 18 -12.63 27.10 -26.94
N THR A 19 -11.85 27.95 -26.27
CA THR A 19 -10.72 28.69 -26.87
C THR A 19 -9.68 27.78 -27.50
N GLN A 20 -9.37 26.63 -26.87
CA GLN A 20 -8.37 25.69 -27.40
C GLN A 20 -8.95 24.79 -28.51
N LEU A 21 -10.21 24.37 -28.39
CA LEU A 21 -10.89 23.60 -29.45
C LEU A 21 -11.23 24.48 -30.67
N SER A 22 -11.44 25.78 -30.50
CA SER A 22 -11.85 26.69 -31.59
C SER A 22 -10.76 26.90 -32.64
N GLN A 23 -9.53 26.47 -32.38
CA GLN A 23 -8.42 26.56 -33.32
C GLN A 23 -8.43 25.45 -34.39
N ASP A 24 -9.22 24.39 -34.20
CA ASP A 24 -9.37 23.30 -35.17
C ASP A 24 -10.60 23.51 -36.07
N ALA A 25 -10.36 23.81 -37.35
CA ALA A 25 -11.42 23.96 -38.35
C ALA A 25 -12.24 22.68 -38.60
N ALA A 26 -11.71 21.51 -38.26
CA ALA A 26 -12.41 20.24 -38.41
C ALA A 26 -13.31 19.89 -37.20
N THR A 27 -13.41 20.75 -36.18
CA THR A 27 -14.18 20.51 -34.95
C THR A 27 -15.52 21.29 -34.94
N THR A 28 -16.56 20.68 -34.34
CA THR A 28 -17.84 21.33 -34.02
C THR A 28 -17.99 21.44 -32.51
N ILE A 29 -18.38 22.63 -32.01
CA ILE A 29 -18.49 22.93 -30.58
C ILE A 29 -19.92 23.37 -30.25
N ILE A 30 -20.54 22.71 -29.27
CA ILE A 30 -21.82 23.06 -28.67
C ILE A 30 -21.55 23.61 -27.27
N ALA A 31 -21.30 24.91 -27.18
CA ALA A 31 -21.01 25.62 -25.94
C ALA A 31 -22.31 25.99 -25.22
N THR A 32 -22.54 25.52 -23.98
CA THR A 32 -23.77 25.83 -23.25
C THR A 32 -23.56 26.84 -22.11
N SER A 33 -24.53 27.74 -21.92
CA SER A 33 -24.54 28.70 -20.80
C SER A 33 -25.93 28.92 -20.22
N ARG A 34 -25.97 29.32 -18.94
CA ARG A 34 -27.18 29.67 -18.17
C ARG A 34 -27.95 30.84 -18.78
N SER A 35 -27.25 31.80 -19.39
CA SER A 35 -27.81 32.99 -20.00
C SER A 35 -27.24 33.22 -21.40
N LEU A 36 -28.07 33.72 -22.31
CA LEU A 36 -27.69 34.13 -23.66
C LEU A 36 -27.57 35.66 -23.81
N SER A 37 -27.51 36.41 -22.69
CA SER A 37 -27.35 37.87 -22.76
C SER A 37 -26.03 38.25 -23.47
N PRO A 38 -25.98 39.39 -24.19
CA PRO A 38 -24.78 39.81 -24.92
C PRO A 38 -23.53 39.85 -24.05
N GLU A 39 -23.65 40.33 -22.81
CA GLU A 39 -22.59 40.34 -21.79
C GLU A 39 -22.10 38.94 -21.42
N THR A 40 -23.01 38.00 -21.15
CA THR A 40 -22.67 36.62 -20.78
C THR A 40 -21.94 35.91 -21.90
N LEU A 41 -22.32 36.19 -23.15
CA LEU A 41 -21.77 35.56 -24.35
C LEU A 41 -20.61 36.33 -24.98
N ALA A 42 -20.29 37.55 -24.52
CA ALA A 42 -19.32 38.43 -25.17
C ALA A 42 -18.01 37.70 -25.49
N ARG A 43 -17.42 37.03 -24.48
CA ARG A 43 -16.16 36.29 -24.61
C ARG A 43 -16.22 35.08 -25.54
N LEU A 44 -17.40 34.48 -25.75
CA LEU A 44 -17.58 33.39 -26.72
C LEU A 44 -17.79 33.93 -28.15
N LYS A 45 -18.47 35.07 -28.29
CA LYS A 45 -18.71 35.74 -29.58
C LYS A 45 -17.49 36.48 -30.13
N THR A 46 -16.52 36.84 -29.29
CA THR A 46 -15.25 37.47 -29.69
C THR A 46 -14.09 36.47 -29.83
N LEU A 47 -14.35 35.15 -29.87
CA LEU A 47 -13.32 34.17 -30.20
C LEU A 47 -13.04 34.17 -31.70
N ASP A 48 -11.77 34.22 -32.07
CA ASP A 48 -11.30 33.82 -33.40
C ASP A 48 -11.45 32.29 -33.53
N SER A 49 -12.64 31.86 -33.97
CA SER A 49 -13.05 30.47 -34.07
C SER A 49 -12.97 30.00 -35.52
N LYS A 50 -12.05 29.08 -35.77
CA LYS A 50 -11.97 28.29 -37.01
C LYS A 50 -12.96 27.12 -36.96
N ALA A 51 -13.23 26.60 -35.76
CA ALA A 51 -14.25 25.59 -35.49
C ALA A 51 -15.69 26.12 -35.70
N THR A 52 -16.62 25.22 -35.99
CA THR A 52 -18.07 25.55 -36.04
C THR A 52 -18.61 25.67 -34.62
N LEU A 53 -18.91 26.89 -34.17
CA LEU A 53 -19.36 27.19 -32.80
C LEU A 53 -20.88 27.45 -32.73
N HIS A 54 -21.60 26.57 -32.03
CA HIS A 54 -22.99 26.76 -31.64
C HIS A 54 -23.08 27.11 -30.15
N ILE A 55 -23.95 28.05 -29.79
CA ILE A 55 -24.16 28.47 -28.39
C ILE A 55 -25.61 28.19 -27.99
N LEU A 56 -25.81 27.30 -27.02
CA LEU A 56 -27.15 26.86 -26.55
C LEU A 56 -27.42 27.29 -25.11
N LYS A 57 -28.70 27.43 -24.74
CA LYS A 57 -29.08 27.73 -23.36
C LYS A 57 -29.20 26.44 -22.55
N CYS A 58 -28.46 26.37 -21.44
CA CYS A 58 -28.64 25.36 -20.41
C CYS A 58 -28.23 25.89 -19.04
N ASP A 59 -29.14 25.86 -18.07
CA ASP A 59 -28.79 25.93 -16.65
C ASP A 59 -28.72 24.52 -16.05
N THR A 60 -27.53 24.11 -15.59
CA THR A 60 -27.31 22.74 -15.08
C THR A 60 -27.89 22.52 -13.68
N SER A 61 -28.42 23.56 -13.02
CA SER A 61 -29.23 23.46 -11.80
C SER A 61 -30.74 23.30 -12.05
N SER A 62 -31.20 23.32 -13.32
CA SER A 62 -32.62 23.30 -13.68
C SER A 62 -32.97 22.11 -14.58
N PRO A 63 -33.70 21.09 -14.08
CA PRO A 63 -34.09 19.92 -14.87
C PRO A 63 -34.81 20.25 -16.19
N SER A 64 -35.74 21.21 -16.19
CA SER A 64 -36.45 21.63 -17.40
C SER A 64 -35.53 22.33 -18.41
N SER A 65 -34.51 23.07 -17.95
CA SER A 65 -33.48 23.63 -18.84
C SER A 65 -32.51 22.57 -19.38
N ILE A 66 -32.44 21.39 -18.76
CA ILE A 66 -31.63 20.27 -19.25
C ILE A 66 -32.45 19.46 -20.27
N THR A 67 -33.73 19.17 -20.03
CA THR A 67 -34.64 18.59 -21.05
C THR A 67 -34.63 19.42 -22.32
N ALA A 68 -34.82 20.74 -22.20
CA ALA A 68 -34.78 21.65 -23.34
C ALA A 68 -33.39 21.73 -24.03
N LEU A 69 -32.29 21.38 -23.35
CA LEU A 69 -30.99 21.22 -24.01
C LEU A 69 -30.98 19.96 -24.90
N GLY A 70 -31.53 18.85 -24.43
CA GLY A 70 -31.69 17.63 -25.24
C GLY A 70 -32.47 17.91 -26.53
N ASP A 71 -33.56 18.66 -26.44
CA ASP A 71 -34.36 19.05 -27.60
C ASP A 71 -33.60 19.99 -28.56
N GLN A 72 -32.96 21.05 -28.04
CA GLN A 72 -32.11 21.96 -28.84
C GLN A 72 -30.98 21.21 -29.57
N VAL A 73 -30.34 20.25 -28.89
CA VAL A 73 -29.25 19.44 -29.47
C VAL A 73 -29.80 18.47 -30.52
N THR A 74 -30.96 17.85 -30.27
CA THR A 74 -31.64 17.00 -31.26
C THR A 74 -31.94 17.78 -32.55
N ALA A 75 -32.49 18.99 -32.43
CA ALA A 75 -32.80 19.85 -33.56
C ALA A 75 -31.54 20.33 -34.31
N LEU A 76 -30.40 20.42 -33.63
CA LEU A 76 -29.13 20.86 -34.21
C LEU A 76 -28.36 19.74 -34.94
N VAL A 77 -28.33 18.52 -34.38
CA VAL A 77 -27.48 17.42 -34.88
C VAL A 77 -28.26 16.23 -35.47
N GLY A 78 -29.59 16.21 -35.34
CA GLY A 78 -30.41 15.05 -35.70
C GLY A 78 -29.95 13.79 -34.96
N ASP A 79 -29.93 12.65 -35.63
CA ASP A 79 -29.40 11.39 -35.07
C ASP A 79 -27.86 11.29 -35.10
N ALA A 80 -27.13 12.37 -35.35
CA ALA A 80 -25.67 12.34 -35.31
C ALA A 80 -25.14 12.05 -33.89
N LYS A 81 -23.91 11.53 -33.85
CA LYS A 81 -23.15 11.27 -32.63
C LYS A 81 -22.62 12.57 -32.04
N ILE A 82 -22.62 12.69 -30.72
CA ILE A 82 -21.78 13.65 -30.00
C ILE A 82 -20.54 12.90 -29.52
N ASP A 83 -19.37 13.31 -29.98
CA ASP A 83 -18.11 12.62 -29.68
C ASP A 83 -17.62 12.89 -28.25
N TYR A 84 -17.86 14.10 -27.72
CA TYR A 84 -17.44 14.48 -26.38
C TYR A 84 -18.53 15.28 -25.66
N VAL A 85 -18.89 14.87 -24.44
CA VAL A 85 -19.78 15.60 -23.52
C VAL A 85 -18.99 15.94 -22.26
N LEU A 86 -18.65 17.22 -22.10
CA LEU A 86 -17.86 17.73 -20.98
C LEU A 86 -18.79 18.38 -19.95
N ASN A 87 -19.12 17.64 -18.89
CA ASN A 87 -19.84 18.11 -17.70
C ASN A 87 -18.90 18.95 -16.82
N ASN A 88 -18.56 20.14 -17.34
CA ASN A 88 -17.65 21.12 -16.75
C ASN A 88 -18.34 22.09 -15.76
N ALA A 89 -19.65 22.31 -15.90
CA ALA A 89 -20.39 23.22 -15.03
C ALA A 89 -20.36 22.77 -13.55
N GLY A 90 -20.08 23.71 -12.64
CA GLY A 90 -20.10 23.45 -11.21
C GLY A 90 -19.91 24.71 -10.36
N VAL A 91 -20.17 24.56 -9.06
CA VAL A 91 -20.07 25.62 -8.03
C VAL A 91 -19.36 25.12 -6.78
N ASN A 92 -18.89 26.06 -5.95
CA ASN A 92 -18.48 25.86 -4.55
C ASN A 92 -19.00 27.07 -3.74
N VAL A 93 -20.25 26.99 -3.26
CA VAL A 93 -20.96 28.18 -2.74
C VAL A 93 -20.60 28.55 -1.29
N ALA A 94 -19.90 27.68 -0.56
CA ALA A 94 -19.63 27.84 0.86
C ALA A 94 -18.23 27.33 1.24
N SER A 95 -17.19 27.83 0.57
CA SER A 95 -15.81 27.30 0.66
C SER A 95 -15.20 27.30 2.07
N GLN A 96 -15.68 28.15 2.99
CA GLN A 96 -15.20 28.21 4.37
C GLN A 96 -15.95 27.27 5.33
N GLN A 97 -17.08 26.65 4.93
CA GLN A 97 -17.83 25.75 5.79
C GLN A 97 -17.10 24.41 6.02
N THR A 98 -17.21 23.93 7.25
CA THR A 98 -16.70 22.65 7.76
C THR A 98 -17.85 21.70 8.09
N SER A 99 -17.55 20.45 8.45
CA SER A 99 -18.54 19.48 8.96
C SER A 99 -19.32 19.95 10.19
N LEU A 100 -18.81 20.94 10.93
CA LEU A 100 -19.45 21.52 12.12
C LEU A 100 -20.16 22.86 11.85
N THR A 101 -20.06 23.40 10.63
CA THR A 101 -20.61 24.73 10.25
C THR A 101 -21.37 24.73 8.92
N VAL A 102 -21.62 23.55 8.36
CA VAL A 102 -22.35 23.35 7.09
C VAL A 102 -23.85 23.60 7.24
N THR A 103 -24.45 24.25 6.24
CA THR A 103 -25.91 24.41 6.13
C THR A 103 -26.51 23.47 5.08
N ALA A 104 -27.79 23.10 5.27
CA ALA A 104 -28.51 22.22 4.34
C ALA A 104 -28.56 22.80 2.92
N ASP A 105 -28.81 24.11 2.78
CA ASP A 105 -28.86 24.79 1.48
C ASP A 105 -27.51 24.75 0.75
N ALA A 106 -26.40 24.90 1.47
CA ALA A 106 -25.06 24.81 0.88
C ALA A 106 -24.76 23.40 0.35
N ILE A 107 -25.25 22.35 1.01
CA ILE A 107 -25.18 20.98 0.47
C ILE A 107 -26.08 20.88 -0.78
N LEU A 108 -27.35 21.28 -0.67
CA LEU A 108 -28.35 21.13 -1.74
C LEU A 108 -27.99 21.89 -3.02
N GLU A 109 -27.42 23.09 -2.93
CA GLU A 109 -27.00 23.89 -4.10
C GLU A 109 -25.79 23.28 -4.82
N ASN A 110 -24.80 22.79 -4.07
CA ASN A 110 -23.69 22.02 -4.63
C ASN A 110 -24.20 20.72 -5.27
N VAL A 111 -25.09 19.97 -4.62
CA VAL A 111 -25.67 18.72 -5.16
C VAL A 111 -26.46 18.96 -6.44
N LYS A 112 -27.33 19.99 -6.49
CA LYS A 112 -28.10 20.36 -7.69
C LYS A 112 -27.20 20.60 -8.90
N THR A 113 -26.19 21.44 -8.74
CA THR A 113 -25.34 21.84 -9.87
C THR A 113 -24.29 20.79 -10.22
N ASN A 114 -23.61 20.24 -9.21
CA ASN A 114 -22.44 19.37 -9.41
C ASN A 114 -22.84 17.92 -9.68
N ILE A 115 -23.94 17.39 -9.11
CA ILE A 115 -24.36 15.98 -9.28
C ILE A 115 -25.58 15.87 -10.20
N ILE A 116 -26.70 16.54 -9.87
CA ILE A 116 -27.97 16.36 -10.58
C ILE A 116 -27.86 16.88 -12.02
N GLY A 117 -27.18 18.00 -12.23
CA GLY A 117 -26.84 18.50 -13.57
C GLY A 117 -26.18 17.44 -14.46
N PRO A 118 -24.95 16.99 -14.15
CA PRO A 118 -24.26 15.95 -14.92
C PRO A 118 -25.02 14.63 -15.06
N ALA A 119 -25.86 14.25 -14.08
CA ALA A 119 -26.73 13.08 -14.18
C ALA A 119 -27.78 13.25 -15.30
N LEU A 120 -28.55 14.34 -15.25
CA LEU A 120 -29.62 14.61 -16.20
C LEU A 120 -29.10 14.97 -17.60
N ILE A 121 -27.96 15.66 -17.70
CA ILE A 121 -27.34 15.99 -19.02
C ILE A 121 -27.03 14.71 -19.80
N VAL A 122 -26.46 13.71 -19.13
CA VAL A 122 -26.14 12.43 -19.77
C VAL A 122 -27.41 11.65 -20.13
N GLN A 123 -28.46 11.73 -19.30
CA GLN A 123 -29.77 11.12 -19.59
C GLN A 123 -30.46 11.73 -20.82
N VAL A 124 -30.47 13.07 -20.99
CA VAL A 124 -31.15 13.70 -22.14
C VAL A 124 -30.34 13.59 -23.44
N LEU A 125 -29.01 13.42 -23.34
CA LEU A 125 -28.12 13.23 -24.49
C LEU A 125 -27.90 11.74 -24.84
N GLU A 126 -28.47 10.81 -24.08
CA GLU A 126 -28.19 9.37 -24.13
C GLU A 126 -28.38 8.72 -25.52
N LYS A 127 -29.22 9.31 -26.38
CA LYS A 127 -29.46 8.87 -27.77
C LYS A 127 -28.36 9.31 -28.76
N HIS A 128 -27.64 10.37 -28.45
CA HIS A 128 -26.50 10.88 -29.25
C HIS A 128 -25.15 10.31 -28.78
N LEU A 129 -25.11 9.72 -27.58
CA LEU A 129 -23.97 8.98 -27.07
C LEU A 129 -23.93 7.58 -27.71
N LYS A 130 -22.93 7.35 -28.57
CA LYS A 130 -22.75 6.15 -29.39
C LYS A 130 -21.32 5.61 -29.22
N GLN A 131 -20.96 4.56 -29.96
CA GLN A 131 -19.63 3.92 -29.87
C GLN A 131 -18.49 4.95 -29.98
N GLY A 132 -17.60 4.97 -28.99
CA GLY A 132 -16.49 5.91 -28.92
C GLY A 132 -16.92 7.37 -28.67
N SER A 133 -18.11 7.63 -28.12
CA SER A 133 -18.40 8.89 -27.44
C SER A 133 -17.67 8.91 -26.09
N VAL A 134 -17.30 10.10 -25.62
CA VAL A 134 -16.65 10.33 -24.33
C VAL A 134 -17.54 11.23 -23.47
N VAL A 135 -17.78 10.85 -22.22
CA VAL A 135 -18.40 11.69 -21.19
C VAL A 135 -17.35 11.99 -20.13
N MET A 136 -17.12 13.27 -19.85
CA MET A 136 -16.21 13.70 -18.78
C MET A 136 -16.99 14.45 -17.71
N ASN A 137 -16.91 13.96 -16.47
CA ASN A 137 -17.41 14.64 -15.28
C ASN A 137 -16.29 15.39 -14.57
N MET A 138 -16.41 16.72 -14.49
CA MET A 138 -15.42 17.55 -13.80
C MET A 138 -15.48 17.30 -12.29
N THR A 139 -14.43 16.69 -11.72
CA THR A 139 -14.35 16.36 -10.29
C THR A 139 -13.32 17.25 -9.58
N SER A 140 -12.80 16.83 -8.42
CA SER A 140 -11.68 17.44 -7.70
C SER A 140 -11.09 16.44 -6.71
N GLY A 141 -9.79 16.52 -6.42
CA GLY A 141 -9.13 15.77 -5.35
C GLY A 141 -9.77 15.98 -3.98
N LEU A 142 -10.46 17.11 -3.74
CA LEU A 142 -11.27 17.32 -2.52
C LEU A 142 -12.45 16.34 -2.38
N GLY A 143 -12.84 15.63 -3.46
CA GLY A 143 -13.82 14.53 -3.43
C GLY A 143 -13.22 13.15 -3.14
N SER A 144 -11.91 13.06 -2.83
CA SER A 144 -11.21 11.82 -2.53
C SER A 144 -11.20 11.53 -1.03
N MET A 145 -11.76 10.39 -0.63
CA MET A 145 -11.76 9.98 0.78
C MET A 145 -10.36 9.58 1.29
N ALA A 146 -9.46 9.21 0.37
CA ALA A 146 -8.08 8.87 0.70
C ALA A 146 -7.25 10.13 1.00
N ASP A 147 -7.33 11.14 0.13
CA ASP A 147 -6.64 12.43 0.35
C ASP A 147 -7.24 13.16 1.56
N ALA A 148 -8.57 13.16 1.72
CA ALA A 148 -9.24 13.75 2.88
C ALA A 148 -8.85 13.11 4.23
N ARG A 149 -8.38 11.85 4.24
CA ARG A 149 -7.81 11.19 5.43
C ARG A 149 -6.37 11.65 5.72
N ALA A 150 -5.64 12.13 4.71
CA ALA A 150 -4.25 12.54 4.79
C ALA A 150 -4.06 14.07 4.95
N THR A 151 -5.14 14.85 5.04
CA THR A 151 -5.08 16.33 5.12
C THR A 151 -5.86 16.89 6.31
N GLU A 152 -5.27 17.85 7.02
CA GLU A 152 -5.87 18.49 8.20
C GLU A 152 -6.97 19.53 7.90
N SER A 153 -7.10 19.95 6.63
CA SER A 153 -8.04 21.00 6.24
C SER A 153 -9.49 20.52 6.17
N THR A 154 -10.31 20.96 7.13
CA THR A 154 -11.75 20.61 7.22
C THR A 154 -12.68 21.52 6.40
N LYS A 155 -12.14 22.47 5.64
CA LYS A 155 -12.90 23.45 4.83
C LYS A 155 -13.51 22.84 3.56
N CYS A 156 -14.30 23.63 2.83
CA CYS A 156 -15.00 23.21 1.59
C CYS A 156 -15.93 21.99 1.74
N THR A 157 -16.35 21.62 2.96
CA THR A 157 -17.09 20.37 3.22
C THR A 157 -18.27 20.11 2.26
N PRO A 158 -19.17 21.08 1.96
CA PRO A 158 -20.28 20.85 1.02
C PRO A 158 -19.83 20.53 -0.40
N TYR A 159 -18.73 21.15 -0.84
CA TYR A 159 -18.13 20.93 -2.14
C TYR A 159 -17.47 19.55 -2.22
N SER A 160 -16.66 19.19 -1.22
CA SER A 160 -16.00 17.89 -1.09
C SER A 160 -17.01 16.73 -1.15
N ILE A 161 -18.10 16.83 -0.37
CA ILE A 161 -19.23 15.87 -0.41
C ILE A 161 -19.82 15.80 -1.83
N SER A 162 -20.06 16.94 -2.48
CA SER A 162 -20.63 16.94 -3.84
C SER A 162 -19.70 16.29 -4.87
N LYS A 163 -18.38 16.46 -4.77
CA LYS A 163 -17.41 15.85 -5.69
C LYS A 163 -17.20 14.36 -5.42
N ALA A 164 -17.28 13.91 -4.16
CA ALA A 164 -17.40 12.49 -3.85
C ALA A 164 -18.69 11.87 -4.45
N GLY A 165 -19.78 12.65 -4.54
CA GLY A 165 -20.99 12.27 -5.26
C GLY A 165 -20.81 12.19 -6.79
N VAL A 166 -20.11 13.15 -7.42
CA VAL A 166 -19.75 13.11 -8.85
C VAL A 166 -18.89 11.90 -9.19
N ASN A 167 -17.93 11.60 -8.32
CA ASN A 167 -17.09 10.42 -8.39
C ASN A 167 -17.92 9.13 -8.45
N MET A 168 -18.90 8.95 -7.55
CA MET A 168 -19.79 7.78 -7.58
C MET A 168 -20.73 7.79 -8.81
N LEU A 169 -21.32 8.94 -9.16
CA LEU A 169 -22.16 9.10 -10.36
C LEU A 169 -21.43 8.65 -11.63
N THR A 170 -20.13 8.94 -11.73
CA THR A 170 -19.29 8.56 -12.88
C THR A 170 -19.21 7.04 -13.03
N LEU A 171 -19.09 6.28 -11.94
CA LEU A 171 -19.10 4.81 -11.97
C LEU A 171 -20.45 4.26 -12.43
N HIS A 172 -21.57 4.84 -11.97
CA HIS A 172 -22.91 4.47 -12.42
C HIS A 172 -23.12 4.76 -13.91
N GLN A 173 -22.69 5.93 -14.39
CA GLN A 173 -22.78 6.30 -15.81
C GLN A 173 -21.86 5.44 -16.70
N ALA A 174 -20.65 5.12 -16.24
CA ALA A 174 -19.72 4.21 -16.93
C ALA A 174 -20.31 2.80 -17.10
N SER A 175 -21.02 2.31 -16.07
CA SER A 175 -21.74 1.04 -16.13
C SER A 175 -22.95 1.11 -17.09
N GLY A 176 -23.80 2.13 -16.93
CA GLY A 176 -25.05 2.26 -17.70
C GLY A 176 -24.87 2.52 -19.19
N LEU A 177 -23.79 3.21 -19.60
CA LEU A 177 -23.50 3.48 -21.01
C LEU A 177 -22.53 2.48 -21.65
N ARG A 178 -22.11 1.45 -20.91
CA ARG A 178 -21.11 0.47 -21.36
C ARG A 178 -21.52 -0.24 -22.65
N GLU A 179 -22.79 -0.62 -22.77
CA GLU A 179 -23.33 -1.34 -23.95
C GLU A 179 -23.38 -0.46 -25.21
N LYS A 180 -23.40 0.88 -25.05
CA LYS A 180 -23.28 1.84 -26.16
C LYS A 180 -21.82 2.13 -26.54
N GLY A 181 -20.85 1.54 -25.86
CA GLY A 181 -19.43 1.75 -26.10
C GLY A 181 -18.95 3.17 -25.79
N VAL A 182 -19.58 3.82 -24.81
CA VAL A 182 -19.25 5.19 -24.38
C VAL A 182 -18.21 5.12 -23.27
N VAL A 183 -17.16 5.95 -23.36
CA VAL A 183 -16.15 6.08 -22.32
C VAL A 183 -16.57 7.17 -21.34
N VAL A 184 -16.78 6.83 -20.07
CA VAL A 184 -17.21 7.79 -19.04
C VAL A 184 -16.11 7.91 -17.99
N VAL A 185 -15.60 9.12 -17.77
CA VAL A 185 -14.49 9.38 -16.85
C VAL A 185 -14.79 10.56 -15.92
N CYS A 186 -14.10 10.63 -14.79
CA CYS A 186 -14.00 11.87 -14.03
C CYS A 186 -12.57 12.40 -14.05
N VAL A 187 -12.44 13.72 -14.16
CA VAL A 187 -11.13 14.38 -14.27
C VAL A 187 -11.06 15.54 -13.28
N ASP A 188 -10.01 15.53 -12.45
CA ASP A 188 -9.63 16.64 -11.58
C ASP A 188 -8.76 17.64 -12.37
N PRO A 189 -9.20 18.89 -12.55
CA PRO A 189 -8.43 19.92 -13.26
C PRO A 189 -7.21 20.41 -12.48
N GLY A 190 -7.06 20.01 -11.21
CA GLY A 190 -6.07 20.57 -10.28
C GLY A 190 -6.54 21.90 -9.68
N TRP A 191 -5.67 22.57 -8.92
CA TRP A 191 -5.98 23.85 -8.31
C TRP A 191 -5.70 25.01 -9.28
N VAL A 192 -6.67 25.28 -10.17
CA VAL A 192 -6.53 26.21 -11.30
C VAL A 192 -7.00 27.63 -11.01
N LYS A 193 -6.22 28.61 -11.46
CA LYS A 193 -6.46 30.06 -11.40
C LYS A 193 -7.75 30.46 -12.11
N THR A 194 -8.83 30.42 -11.34
CA THR A 194 -10.20 30.72 -11.73
C THR A 194 -10.94 31.37 -10.56
N ALA A 195 -12.10 31.97 -10.81
CA ALA A 195 -12.94 32.53 -9.73
C ALA A 195 -13.41 31.49 -8.69
N LEU A 196 -13.38 30.18 -9.04
CA LEU A 196 -13.70 29.09 -8.11
C LEU A 196 -12.47 28.56 -7.37
N GLY A 197 -11.29 28.58 -8.01
CA GLY A 197 -10.01 28.23 -7.37
C GLY A 197 -9.47 29.32 -6.43
N GLY A 198 -9.79 30.59 -6.67
CA GLY A 198 -9.33 31.72 -5.87
C GLY A 198 -7.89 32.13 -6.18
N ALA A 199 -7.40 33.14 -5.45
CA ALA A 199 -6.10 33.78 -5.72
C ALA A 199 -4.87 32.91 -5.39
N GLY A 200 -5.01 31.93 -4.48
CA GLY A 200 -3.93 31.00 -4.10
C GLY A 200 -3.74 29.81 -5.05
N ALA A 201 -4.57 29.69 -6.10
CA ALA A 201 -4.47 28.60 -7.07
C ALA A 201 -3.15 28.67 -7.85
N ILE A 202 -2.49 27.52 -8.01
CA ILE A 202 -1.12 27.45 -8.54
C ILE A 202 -1.07 27.23 -10.07
N MET A 203 -2.05 26.51 -10.62
CA MET A 203 -2.05 26.06 -12.02
C MET A 203 -2.73 27.06 -12.96
N GLU A 204 -2.19 27.26 -14.16
CA GLU A 204 -2.84 28.08 -15.19
C GLU A 204 -3.94 27.30 -15.92
N LYS A 205 -4.94 28.04 -16.41
CA LYS A 205 -6.06 27.47 -17.19
C LYS A 205 -5.58 26.77 -18.45
N ALA A 206 -4.62 27.38 -19.14
CA ALA A 206 -4.14 26.89 -20.43
C ALA A 206 -3.51 25.50 -20.30
N ASP A 207 -2.62 25.32 -19.33
CA ASP A 207 -1.95 24.06 -19.03
C ASP A 207 -2.94 23.00 -18.55
N SER A 208 -3.87 23.38 -17.66
CA SER A 208 -4.92 22.51 -17.16
C SER A 208 -5.76 21.93 -18.31
N ILE A 209 -6.30 22.80 -19.16
CA ILE A 209 -7.14 22.37 -20.28
C ILE A 209 -6.35 21.67 -21.38
N GLY A 210 -5.10 22.07 -21.65
CA GLY A 210 -4.23 21.36 -22.59
C GLY A 210 -3.96 19.91 -22.14
N GLY A 211 -3.69 19.71 -20.84
CA GLY A 211 -3.58 18.39 -20.23
C GLY A 211 -4.88 17.60 -20.29
N MET A 212 -6.02 18.20 -19.94
CA MET A 212 -7.33 17.55 -20.02
C MET A 212 -7.70 17.16 -21.45
N LEU A 213 -7.50 18.03 -22.44
CA LEU A 213 -7.79 17.75 -23.86
C LEU A 213 -6.87 16.67 -24.43
N LYS A 214 -5.59 16.65 -24.05
CA LYS A 214 -4.66 15.56 -24.41
C LYS A 214 -5.10 14.23 -23.81
N CYS A 215 -5.53 14.22 -22.54
CA CYS A 215 -6.08 13.05 -21.87
C CYS A 215 -7.35 12.55 -22.59
N LEU A 216 -8.36 13.42 -22.75
CA LEU A 216 -9.65 13.09 -23.36
C LEU A 216 -9.55 12.53 -24.77
N LYS A 217 -8.67 13.10 -25.61
CA LYS A 217 -8.42 12.61 -26.98
C LYS A 217 -7.63 11.29 -27.04
N GLY A 218 -7.04 10.85 -25.92
CA GLY A 218 -6.27 9.61 -25.80
C GLY A 218 -6.99 8.46 -25.09
N LEU A 219 -8.23 8.65 -24.62
CA LEU A 219 -8.94 7.63 -23.85
C LEU A 219 -9.30 6.40 -24.69
N LYS A 220 -8.90 5.21 -24.20
CA LYS A 220 -9.27 3.89 -24.72
C LYS A 220 -10.61 3.45 -24.09
N ALA A 221 -11.28 2.45 -24.68
CA ALA A 221 -12.55 1.92 -24.15
C ALA A 221 -12.44 1.39 -22.69
N GLU A 222 -11.25 0.92 -22.31
CA GLU A 222 -10.93 0.46 -20.96
C GLU A 222 -10.77 1.58 -19.91
N ASP A 223 -10.76 2.85 -20.31
CA ASP A 223 -10.66 3.99 -19.38
C ASP A 223 -12.00 4.34 -18.72
N THR A 224 -13.10 3.73 -19.16
CA THR A 224 -14.44 3.98 -18.58
C THR A 224 -14.48 3.59 -17.10
N GLY A 225 -14.94 4.52 -16.25
CA GLY A 225 -14.94 4.43 -14.79
C GLY A 225 -13.66 4.92 -14.10
N LYS A 226 -12.59 5.32 -14.82
CA LYS A 226 -11.35 5.82 -14.20
C LYS A 226 -11.44 7.29 -13.77
N PHE A 227 -10.60 7.65 -12.79
CA PHE A 227 -10.32 9.02 -12.32
C PHE A 227 -8.98 9.48 -12.91
N PHE A 228 -8.92 10.72 -13.41
CA PHE A 228 -7.69 11.30 -13.94
C PHE A 228 -7.33 12.63 -13.30
N THR A 229 -6.04 12.97 -13.32
CA THR A 229 -5.48 14.27 -12.93
C THR A 229 -4.80 14.93 -14.14
N VAL A 230 -4.72 16.26 -14.16
CA VAL A 230 -4.02 17.01 -15.22
C VAL A 230 -2.54 16.64 -15.37
N VAL A 231 -1.86 16.27 -14.28
CA VAL A 231 -0.41 15.95 -14.25
C VAL A 231 -0.09 14.56 -14.85
N GLY A 232 -0.89 14.14 -15.84
CA GLY A 232 -0.93 12.76 -16.33
C GLY A 232 -1.63 11.79 -15.38
N PRO A 233 -1.67 10.49 -15.73
CA PRO A 233 -2.23 9.46 -14.88
C PRO A 233 -1.28 9.19 -13.70
N LEU A 234 -1.62 9.73 -12.52
CA LEU A 234 -1.20 9.08 -11.28
C LEU A 234 -1.75 7.64 -11.28
N PRO A 235 -1.01 6.62 -10.83
CA PRO A 235 -1.49 5.24 -10.71
C PRO A 235 -2.46 5.06 -9.52
N ARG A 236 -3.40 6.01 -9.37
CA ARG A 236 -4.49 5.96 -8.39
C ARG A 236 -5.56 5.03 -8.93
N GLN A 237 -5.58 3.80 -8.41
CA GLN A 237 -6.68 2.86 -8.64
C GLN A 237 -8.01 3.57 -8.35
N GLY A 238 -8.96 3.43 -9.28
CA GLY A 238 -10.00 4.42 -9.47
C GLY A 238 -10.92 4.62 -8.25
N VAL A 239 -11.21 5.89 -7.96
CA VAL A 239 -12.40 6.33 -7.20
C VAL A 239 -12.71 5.51 -5.94
N HIS A 240 -11.82 5.50 -4.94
CA HIS A 240 -12.16 5.02 -3.60
C HIS A 240 -13.06 6.02 -2.83
N CYS A 241 -14.23 6.30 -3.39
CA CYS A 241 -15.36 6.84 -2.62
C CYS A 241 -16.08 5.68 -1.92
N LEU A 242 -16.30 5.81 -0.61
CA LEU A 242 -16.79 4.79 0.33
C LEU A 242 -15.79 3.67 0.68
N LEU A 243 -14.89 3.96 1.63
CA LEU A 243 -14.33 2.96 2.56
C LEU A 243 -14.46 3.45 4.01
N LEU A 244 -15.69 3.46 4.53
CA LEU A 244 -15.98 3.68 5.96
C LEU A 244 -17.03 2.72 6.56
N LEU A 245 -17.61 1.80 5.77
CA LEU A 245 -18.56 0.78 6.24
C LEU A 245 -18.32 -0.63 5.65
N SER A 246 -17.14 -0.89 5.06
CA SER A 246 -16.79 -2.18 4.44
C SER A 246 -16.19 -3.19 5.41
N ASN A 247 -16.75 -3.31 6.62
CA ASN A 247 -16.46 -4.43 7.53
C ASN A 247 -17.48 -5.57 7.38
N TYR A 248 -18.04 -5.73 6.17
CA TYR A 248 -18.82 -6.88 5.72
C TYR A 248 -18.46 -7.23 4.27
N PRO A 249 -18.21 -8.52 3.93
CA PRO A 249 -17.71 -8.91 2.62
C PRO A 249 -18.82 -9.31 1.64
N TRP A 250 -19.15 -8.41 0.72
CA TRP A 250 -19.94 -8.67 -0.50
C TRP A 250 -19.50 -7.71 -1.61
N LEU A 251 -19.88 -8.04 -2.85
CA LEU A 251 -19.24 -7.63 -4.10
C LEU A 251 -17.92 -8.41 -4.31
N GLY A 252 -18.11 -9.69 -4.71
CA GLY A 252 -17.12 -10.75 -5.00
C GLY A 252 -17.78 -12.01 -5.65
N LYS A 253 -17.74 -12.36 -6.96
CA LYS A 253 -16.77 -12.18 -8.10
C LYS A 253 -17.34 -11.86 -9.51
N ALA A 254 -16.65 -11.09 -10.40
CA ALA A 254 -16.84 -10.87 -11.86
C ALA A 254 -16.36 -9.51 -12.42
N ALA A 255 -15.88 -9.32 -13.68
CA ALA A 255 -15.00 -10.13 -14.56
C ALA A 255 -15.38 -10.90 -15.89
N VAL A 256 -16.51 -10.73 -16.61
CA VAL A 256 -16.68 -10.94 -18.12
C VAL A 256 -15.97 -12.10 -18.95
N PHE A 257 -16.69 -12.76 -19.90
CA PHE A 257 -16.25 -13.62 -21.06
C PHE A 257 -15.97 -15.14 -20.92
N ASN A 258 -16.25 -15.92 -21.98
CA ASN A 258 -16.97 -17.22 -21.93
C ASN A 258 -16.52 -18.28 -23.00
N PHE A 259 -16.73 -19.58 -22.72
CA PHE A 259 -16.61 -20.81 -23.55
C PHE A 259 -15.21 -21.44 -23.73
N ASN A 260 -15.06 -22.79 -23.65
CA ASN A 260 -15.44 -23.76 -24.72
C ASN A 260 -15.05 -25.26 -24.46
N ARG A 261 -16.02 -26.17 -24.23
CA ARG A 261 -15.97 -27.65 -24.50
C ARG A 261 -15.07 -28.55 -23.60
N THR A 262 -15.43 -29.81 -23.30
CA THR A 262 -16.47 -30.70 -23.89
C THR A 262 -17.04 -31.72 -22.88
N THR A 263 -18.33 -32.10 -23.02
CA THR A 263 -19.02 -33.32 -22.49
C THR A 263 -18.85 -33.67 -20.99
N GLN A 264 -19.90 -33.82 -20.17
CA GLN A 264 -21.19 -34.48 -20.47
C GLN A 264 -22.32 -34.00 -19.53
N SER A 265 -23.60 -34.21 -19.94
CA SER A 265 -24.87 -34.05 -19.19
C SER A 265 -25.17 -32.73 -18.46
N PHE A 266 -26.15 -31.95 -18.97
CA PHE A 266 -26.95 -31.00 -18.15
C PHE A 266 -28.32 -30.62 -18.77
N ASP A 267 -28.94 -31.49 -19.58
CA ASP A 267 -30.16 -31.18 -20.34
C ASP A 267 -31.46 -31.08 -19.50
N ASP A 268 -31.52 -31.68 -18.31
CA ASP A 268 -32.75 -31.82 -17.51
C ASP A 268 -33.28 -30.51 -16.88
N ALA A 269 -32.55 -29.39 -16.99
CA ALA A 269 -32.83 -28.18 -16.21
C ALA A 269 -33.61 -27.07 -16.95
N TYR A 270 -33.79 -27.14 -18.27
CA TYR A 270 -34.25 -25.98 -19.07
C TYR A 270 -35.69 -26.06 -19.61
N LEU A 271 -36.34 -27.22 -19.53
CA LEU A 271 -37.61 -27.50 -20.23
C LEU A 271 -38.89 -27.05 -19.48
N SER A 272 -38.77 -26.41 -18.31
CA SER A 272 -39.89 -26.13 -17.40
C SER A 272 -40.38 -24.67 -17.35
N LEU A 273 -39.61 -23.70 -17.87
CA LEU A 273 -39.82 -22.26 -17.59
C LEU A 273 -40.15 -21.39 -18.82
N SER A 274 -40.75 -21.97 -19.87
CA SER A 274 -41.14 -21.24 -21.09
C SER A 274 -42.67 -21.17 -21.34
N LYS A 275 -43.49 -21.17 -20.27
CA LYS A 275 -44.97 -21.15 -20.35
C LYS A 275 -45.65 -20.21 -19.35
N GLN A 276 -45.39 -18.91 -19.45
CA GLN A 276 -46.33 -17.81 -19.16
C GLN A 276 -45.72 -16.51 -19.69
N THR A 277 -46.09 -16.06 -20.89
CA THR A 277 -47.18 -15.10 -21.23
C THR A 277 -46.79 -13.62 -21.02
N ALA A 278 -47.25 -12.75 -21.92
CA ALA A 278 -46.70 -11.41 -22.13
C ALA A 278 -47.62 -10.27 -21.64
N MET A 279 -47.00 -9.23 -21.04
CA MET A 279 -47.50 -7.85 -20.90
C MET A 279 -48.80 -7.67 -20.05
N PRO A 280 -49.27 -6.43 -19.73
CA PRO A 280 -48.76 -5.08 -20.04
C PRO A 280 -48.51 -4.18 -18.81
N GLN A 281 -48.31 -2.88 -19.04
CA GLN A 281 -48.16 -1.84 -18.01
C GLN A 281 -49.52 -1.47 -17.36
N ASN A 282 -49.60 -1.44 -16.02
CA ASN A 282 -49.78 -0.21 -15.23
C ASN A 282 -50.17 -0.48 -13.76
N SER A 283 -49.19 -0.44 -12.85
CA SER A 283 -49.40 0.07 -11.49
C SER A 283 -48.08 0.43 -10.79
N MET A 284 -48.04 1.64 -10.23
CA MET A 284 -47.25 1.99 -9.06
C MET A 284 -48.09 1.54 -7.83
N GLU A 285 -47.61 0.90 -6.77
CA GLU A 285 -46.23 0.57 -6.34
C GLU A 285 -46.19 -0.80 -5.61
N THR A 286 -45.08 -1.53 -5.68
CA THR A 286 -44.37 -2.16 -4.53
C THR A 286 -43.25 -3.07 -5.03
N PHE A 287 -42.06 -2.99 -4.42
CA PHE A 287 -41.01 -3.97 -4.66
C PHE A 287 -41.33 -5.24 -3.87
N HIS A 288 -41.68 -6.34 -4.54
CA HIS A 288 -41.99 -7.59 -3.85
C HIS A 288 -40.73 -8.13 -3.13
N PRO A 289 -40.85 -8.58 -1.86
CA PRO A 289 -39.71 -9.11 -1.12
C PRO A 289 -39.20 -10.38 -1.82
N PHE A 290 -37.87 -10.51 -1.94
CA PHE A 290 -37.20 -11.46 -2.84
C PHE A 290 -37.78 -12.90 -2.88
N PRO A 291 -38.17 -13.56 -1.77
CA PRO A 291 -38.78 -14.90 -1.81
C PRO A 291 -40.16 -14.99 -2.50
N ARG A 292 -40.82 -13.85 -2.73
CA ARG A 292 -42.11 -13.73 -3.46
C ARG A 292 -41.93 -13.32 -4.93
N LEU A 293 -40.71 -13.05 -5.39
CA LEU A 293 -40.42 -12.98 -6.83
C LEU A 293 -40.54 -14.39 -7.43
N SER A 294 -40.91 -14.47 -8.70
CA SER A 294 -41.01 -15.74 -9.43
C SER A 294 -39.63 -16.42 -9.57
N LEU A 295 -39.63 -17.74 -9.78
CA LEU A 295 -38.41 -18.54 -9.81
C LEU A 295 -37.42 -18.05 -10.89
N GLU A 296 -37.93 -17.68 -12.05
CA GLU A 296 -37.18 -17.17 -13.20
C GLU A 296 -36.45 -15.87 -12.83
N LEU A 297 -37.13 -14.95 -12.14
CA LEU A 297 -36.57 -13.69 -11.67
C LEU A 297 -35.52 -13.91 -10.56
N ARG A 298 -35.77 -14.84 -9.63
CA ARG A 298 -34.78 -15.21 -8.60
C ARG A 298 -33.52 -15.82 -9.23
N ILE A 299 -33.69 -16.70 -10.22
CA ILE A 299 -32.59 -17.28 -11.02
C ILE A 299 -31.81 -16.19 -11.75
N GLN A 300 -32.48 -15.25 -12.43
CA GLN A 300 -31.80 -14.13 -13.09
C GLN A 300 -31.00 -13.29 -12.07
N ILE A 301 -31.56 -12.99 -10.91
CA ILE A 301 -30.86 -12.23 -9.85
C ILE A 301 -29.66 -13.03 -9.29
N TRP A 302 -29.75 -14.35 -9.12
CA TRP A 302 -28.60 -15.18 -8.70
C TRP A 302 -27.53 -15.34 -9.79
N LYS A 303 -27.88 -15.21 -11.07
CA LYS A 303 -26.92 -15.11 -12.17
C LYS A 303 -26.26 -13.73 -12.23
N LEU A 304 -26.97 -12.68 -11.82
CA LEU A 304 -26.44 -11.31 -11.71
C LEU A 304 -25.61 -11.07 -10.44
N ALA A 305 -25.74 -11.90 -9.40
CA ALA A 305 -24.98 -11.85 -8.14
C ALA A 305 -23.51 -12.31 -8.31
N THR A 306 -22.78 -11.59 -9.18
CA THR A 306 -21.39 -11.78 -9.57
C THR A 306 -20.75 -10.39 -9.85
N ASP A 307 -19.75 -9.99 -9.05
CA ASP A 307 -19.19 -8.63 -8.81
C ASP A 307 -17.77 -8.78 -8.18
N ASP A 308 -16.64 -8.06 -8.40
CA ASP A 308 -15.29 -8.75 -8.42
C ASP A 308 -14.46 -9.28 -7.17
N ARG A 309 -13.71 -10.40 -7.33
CA ARG A 309 -12.66 -11.02 -6.42
C ARG A 309 -11.57 -11.84 -7.20
N VAL A 310 -10.55 -12.37 -6.50
CA VAL A 310 -9.51 -13.28 -7.04
C VAL A 310 -9.61 -14.69 -6.41
N LEU A 311 -9.44 -15.79 -7.18
CA LEU A 311 -9.48 -17.17 -6.65
C LEU A 311 -8.08 -17.65 -6.28
N ARG A 312 -7.72 -17.66 -4.99
CA ARG A 312 -6.46 -18.28 -4.58
C ARG A 312 -6.66 -19.80 -4.58
N VAL A 313 -6.15 -20.50 -5.59
CA VAL A 313 -6.14 -21.97 -5.64
C VAL A 313 -4.84 -22.47 -5.03
N ARG A 314 -4.94 -23.43 -4.13
CA ARG A 314 -3.82 -24.10 -3.46
C ARG A 314 -4.05 -25.60 -3.42
N LYS A 315 -2.97 -26.38 -3.43
CA LYS A 315 -3.01 -27.85 -3.29
C LYS A 315 -3.05 -28.21 -1.79
N THR A 316 -3.55 -29.39 -1.44
CA THR A 316 -3.38 -29.92 -0.09
C THR A 316 -2.02 -30.59 0.07
N TRP A 317 -1.33 -30.36 1.19
CA TRP A 317 0.02 -30.84 1.47
C TRP A 317 0.21 -32.38 1.46
N ARG A 318 -0.87 -33.16 1.50
CA ARG A 318 -0.83 -34.60 1.24
C ARG A 318 -1.23 -34.88 -0.21
N ARG A 319 -0.33 -35.51 -0.98
CA ARG A 319 -0.62 -36.01 -2.33
C ARG A 319 -1.92 -36.84 -2.30
N LYS A 320 -2.79 -36.61 -3.29
CA LYS A 320 -4.16 -37.16 -3.42
C LYS A 320 -5.24 -36.65 -2.45
N GLN A 321 -5.02 -35.58 -1.66
CA GLN A 321 -6.12 -34.96 -0.85
C GLN A 321 -6.83 -33.76 -1.51
N GLY A 322 -6.41 -33.37 -2.72
CA GLY A 322 -7.14 -32.45 -3.61
C GLY A 322 -6.67 -31.00 -3.53
N TYR A 323 -7.58 -30.10 -3.90
CA TYR A 323 -7.36 -28.66 -3.92
C TYR A 323 -8.24 -27.96 -2.87
N TRP A 324 -7.85 -26.75 -2.50
CA TRP A 324 -8.61 -25.90 -1.61
C TRP A 324 -8.36 -24.42 -1.95
N SER A 325 -9.20 -23.55 -1.39
CA SER A 325 -9.13 -22.11 -1.58
C SER A 325 -9.30 -21.40 -0.23
N PRO A 326 -8.35 -20.57 0.21
CA PRO A 326 -8.59 -19.64 1.32
C PRO A 326 -9.55 -18.51 0.92
N THR A 327 -9.75 -18.24 -0.38
CA THR A 327 -10.80 -17.32 -0.82
C THR A 327 -12.18 -17.90 -0.46
N PRO A 328 -13.03 -17.20 0.31
CA PRO A 328 -14.33 -17.72 0.73
C PRO A 328 -15.26 -18.08 -0.44
N ALA A 329 -16.16 -19.02 -0.20
CA ALA A 329 -17.27 -19.33 -1.11
C ALA A 329 -18.13 -18.07 -1.35
N PRO A 330 -18.50 -17.74 -2.61
CA PRO A 330 -19.37 -16.61 -2.92
C PRO A 330 -20.65 -16.73 -2.11
N ALA A 331 -21.11 -15.66 -1.46
CA ALA A 331 -22.22 -15.81 -0.52
C ALA A 331 -23.57 -16.08 -1.22
N VAL A 332 -23.68 -15.91 -2.55
CA VAL A 332 -24.79 -16.48 -3.34
C VAL A 332 -24.84 -18.01 -3.26
N THR A 333 -23.70 -18.71 -3.20
CA THR A 333 -23.67 -20.18 -2.97
C THR A 333 -23.96 -20.55 -1.51
N ARG A 334 -24.13 -19.57 -0.61
CA ARG A 334 -24.49 -19.78 0.79
C ARG A 334 -25.96 -19.46 1.10
N ALA A 335 -26.56 -18.49 0.39
CA ALA A 335 -27.92 -17.97 0.64
C ALA A 335 -29.02 -19.04 0.79
N CYS A 336 -29.21 -19.93 -0.18
CA CYS A 336 -30.13 -21.07 -0.07
C CYS A 336 -29.67 -22.26 -0.93
N TRP A 337 -30.47 -23.33 -1.00
CA TRP A 337 -30.20 -24.46 -1.90
C TRP A 337 -30.45 -24.09 -3.37
N GLU A 338 -31.55 -23.40 -3.65
CA GLU A 338 -31.96 -22.93 -4.97
C GLU A 338 -30.87 -22.06 -5.63
N SER A 339 -30.27 -21.14 -4.87
CA SER A 339 -29.17 -20.29 -5.35
C SER A 339 -27.89 -21.05 -5.67
N ARG A 340 -27.62 -22.19 -5.02
CA ARG A 340 -26.48 -23.07 -5.32
C ARG A 340 -26.61 -23.83 -6.65
N GLN A 341 -27.83 -24.04 -7.13
CA GLN A 341 -28.08 -24.75 -8.39
C GLN A 341 -28.14 -23.81 -9.60
N HIS A 342 -28.33 -22.50 -9.36
CA HIS A 342 -28.71 -21.56 -10.42
C HIS A 342 -27.85 -20.29 -10.53
N CYS A 343 -26.95 -20.02 -9.58
CA CYS A 343 -25.93 -18.98 -9.75
C CYS A 343 -24.83 -19.44 -10.72
N ASN A 344 -24.07 -18.49 -11.29
CA ASN A 344 -23.02 -18.77 -12.28
C ASN A 344 -21.71 -19.34 -11.67
N TYR A 345 -21.74 -19.96 -10.48
CA TYR A 345 -20.57 -20.63 -9.90
C TYR A 345 -20.74 -22.14 -9.96
N GLN A 346 -19.71 -22.83 -10.42
CA GLN A 346 -19.62 -24.29 -10.44
C GLN A 346 -18.62 -24.81 -9.42
N LYS A 347 -18.71 -26.11 -9.13
CA LYS A 347 -17.75 -26.83 -8.29
C LYS A 347 -16.56 -27.25 -9.15
N ALA A 348 -15.39 -26.69 -8.87
CA ALA A 348 -14.15 -26.91 -9.60
C ALA A 348 -13.04 -27.45 -8.68
N PHE A 349 -11.93 -27.86 -9.28
CA PHE A 349 -10.74 -28.42 -8.66
C PHE A 349 -11.05 -29.64 -7.77
N ILE A 350 -11.96 -30.49 -8.24
CA ILE A 350 -12.35 -31.75 -7.61
C ILE A 350 -11.36 -32.83 -8.04
N ILE A 351 -11.08 -33.79 -7.15
CA ILE A 351 -10.47 -35.07 -7.52
C ILE A 351 -11.24 -36.20 -6.84
N ASP A 352 -11.32 -37.37 -7.48
CA ASP A 352 -12.18 -38.49 -7.04
C ASP A 352 -11.93 -38.95 -5.58
N SER A 353 -10.71 -38.77 -5.08
CA SER A 353 -10.30 -39.10 -3.72
C SER A 353 -10.59 -38.01 -2.67
N SER A 354 -11.30 -36.94 -3.00
CA SER A 354 -11.57 -35.82 -2.08
C SER A 354 -12.99 -35.25 -2.22
N PRO A 355 -13.79 -35.16 -1.13
CA PRO A 355 -15.09 -34.50 -1.15
C PRO A 355 -14.98 -32.96 -1.17
N ARG A 356 -13.76 -32.41 -1.29
CA ARG A 356 -13.49 -30.98 -1.34
C ARG A 356 -13.55 -30.48 -2.79
N TYR A 357 -14.13 -29.30 -2.95
CA TYR A 357 -14.28 -28.59 -4.20
C TYR A 357 -14.26 -27.08 -3.95
N ILE A 358 -13.97 -26.29 -4.98
CA ILE A 358 -13.88 -24.83 -4.92
C ILE A 358 -15.01 -24.23 -5.77
N TRP A 359 -15.74 -23.25 -5.25
CA TRP A 359 -16.72 -22.51 -6.06
C TRP A 359 -16.03 -21.47 -6.95
N ALA A 360 -15.96 -21.78 -8.25
CA ALA A 360 -15.32 -20.98 -9.30
C ALA A 360 -16.31 -20.67 -10.44
N ASN A 361 -16.11 -19.54 -11.11
CA ASN A 361 -16.80 -19.12 -12.32
C ASN A 361 -15.71 -18.72 -13.33
N PHE A 362 -15.19 -19.65 -14.14
CA PHE A 362 -13.96 -19.43 -14.91
C PHE A 362 -14.04 -18.27 -15.92
N ASP A 363 -15.24 -17.96 -16.41
CA ASP A 363 -15.49 -16.76 -17.22
C ASP A 363 -15.05 -15.47 -16.51
N ARG A 364 -15.20 -15.48 -15.19
CA ARG A 364 -15.29 -14.31 -14.33
C ARG A 364 -14.37 -14.40 -13.11
N ASP A 365 -13.58 -15.46 -12.99
CA ASP A 365 -12.58 -15.69 -11.96
C ASP A 365 -11.17 -15.44 -12.51
N VAL A 366 -10.45 -14.45 -11.93
CA VAL A 366 -8.98 -14.49 -11.98
C VAL A 366 -8.50 -15.62 -11.08
N ILE A 367 -8.02 -16.70 -11.69
CA ILE A 367 -7.44 -17.84 -10.99
C ILE A 367 -6.01 -17.48 -10.62
N LYS A 368 -5.71 -17.46 -9.32
CA LYS A 368 -4.39 -17.11 -8.77
C LYS A 368 -3.76 -18.29 -8.07
N MET A 369 -2.57 -18.69 -8.53
CA MET A 369 -1.83 -19.83 -8.00
C MET A 369 -0.32 -19.53 -8.01
N ARG A 370 0.47 -20.43 -7.43
CA ARG A 370 1.94 -20.37 -7.44
C ARG A 370 2.49 -21.13 -8.65
N SER A 371 3.65 -20.74 -9.19
CA SER A 371 4.27 -21.40 -10.35
C SER A 371 4.47 -22.91 -10.15
N GLY A 372 4.80 -23.36 -8.95
CA GLY A 372 4.89 -24.79 -8.60
C GLY A 372 3.61 -25.60 -8.80
N LEU A 373 2.43 -25.00 -8.96
CA LEU A 373 1.23 -25.74 -9.38
C LEU A 373 1.25 -26.10 -10.87
N LEU A 374 1.99 -25.36 -11.71
CA LEU A 374 2.16 -25.64 -13.14
C LEU A 374 3.15 -26.80 -13.40
N SER A 375 4.11 -27.02 -12.49
CA SER A 375 5.11 -28.08 -12.64
C SER A 375 4.57 -29.47 -12.25
N GLU A 376 3.57 -29.56 -11.38
CA GLU A 376 2.95 -30.84 -10.96
C GLU A 376 1.87 -31.38 -11.95
N GLY A 377 2.04 -31.13 -13.25
CA GLY A 377 1.27 -31.75 -14.34
C GLY A 377 -0.08 -31.10 -14.68
N LYS A 378 -0.90 -31.82 -15.47
CA LYS A 378 -2.28 -31.51 -15.88
C LYS A 378 -3.15 -30.98 -14.73
N LEU A 379 -3.22 -29.66 -14.49
CA LEU A 379 -4.14 -29.10 -13.50
C LEU A 379 -5.61 -29.29 -13.96
N PRO A 380 -6.53 -29.61 -13.04
CA PRO A 380 -7.96 -29.64 -13.35
C PRO A 380 -8.46 -28.30 -13.91
N GLU A 381 -9.39 -28.40 -14.85
CA GLU A 381 -10.02 -27.29 -15.57
C GLU A 381 -9.06 -26.27 -16.23
N CYS A 382 -7.78 -26.59 -16.42
CA CYS A 382 -6.82 -25.84 -17.25
C CYS A 382 -7.45 -25.29 -18.53
N ASP A 383 -8.19 -26.17 -19.22
CA ASP A 383 -8.83 -25.86 -20.49
C ASP A 383 -9.89 -24.78 -20.40
N GLU A 384 -10.51 -24.51 -19.23
CA GLU A 384 -11.48 -23.42 -19.03
C GLU A 384 -10.89 -22.16 -18.36
N VAL A 385 -9.65 -22.18 -17.84
CA VAL A 385 -9.07 -21.01 -17.15
C VAL A 385 -8.72 -19.89 -18.14
N ARG A 386 -9.50 -18.81 -18.07
CA ARG A 386 -9.42 -17.64 -18.96
C ARG A 386 -8.54 -16.50 -18.45
N ARG A 387 -8.36 -16.42 -17.12
CA ARG A 387 -7.48 -15.44 -16.47
C ARG A 387 -6.63 -16.12 -15.43
N LEU A 388 -5.31 -16.06 -15.62
CA LEU A 388 -4.35 -16.69 -14.75
C LEU A 388 -3.43 -15.63 -14.13
N TRP A 389 -3.21 -15.74 -12.84
CA TRP A 389 -2.23 -14.95 -12.09
C TRP A 389 -1.26 -15.91 -11.41
N ILE A 390 -0.01 -15.93 -11.86
CA ILE A 390 1.05 -16.75 -11.28
C ILE A 390 1.85 -15.93 -10.28
N GLU A 391 2.05 -16.48 -9.09
CA GLU A 391 2.99 -16.01 -8.09
C GLU A 391 4.31 -16.77 -8.27
N LEU A 392 5.41 -16.08 -8.58
CA LEU A 392 6.77 -16.67 -8.64
C LEU A 392 7.38 -16.88 -7.25
N LEU A 393 6.55 -17.35 -6.32
CA LEU A 393 6.90 -17.59 -4.93
C LEU A 393 6.31 -18.92 -4.47
N SER A 394 7.19 -19.85 -4.07
CA SER A 394 6.82 -21.21 -3.64
C SER A 394 5.89 -21.23 -2.43
N GLU A 395 5.39 -22.41 -2.02
CA GLU A 395 4.59 -22.54 -0.79
C GLU A 395 5.28 -21.90 0.43
N GLN A 396 6.61 -22.01 0.53
CA GLN A 396 7.44 -21.43 1.59
C GLN A 396 7.94 -20.00 1.32
N GLY A 397 7.76 -19.46 0.10
CA GLY A 397 8.24 -18.12 -0.28
C GLY A 397 9.60 -18.08 -0.99
N TRP A 398 10.07 -19.20 -1.55
CA TRP A 398 11.26 -19.22 -2.42
C TRP A 398 10.94 -18.60 -3.77
N ASP A 399 11.88 -17.81 -4.33
CA ASP A 399 11.76 -17.27 -5.69
C ASP A 399 11.75 -18.42 -6.72
N GLU A 400 10.61 -18.60 -7.38
CA GLU A 400 10.42 -19.60 -8.44
C GLU A 400 10.68 -19.02 -9.84
N SER A 401 11.16 -17.78 -9.96
CA SER A 401 11.36 -17.08 -11.24
C SER A 401 12.17 -17.88 -12.25
N GLN A 402 13.30 -18.46 -11.83
CA GLN A 402 14.14 -19.28 -12.69
C GLN A 402 13.41 -20.55 -13.17
N GLY A 403 12.78 -21.29 -12.25
CA GLY A 403 12.00 -22.48 -12.59
C GLY A 403 10.76 -22.21 -13.45
N PHE A 404 10.18 -21.00 -13.35
CA PHE A 404 9.14 -20.55 -14.27
C PHE A 404 9.71 -20.23 -15.66
N CYS A 405 10.81 -19.48 -15.76
CA CYS A 405 11.48 -19.21 -17.04
C CYS A 405 11.94 -20.50 -17.76
N ASP A 406 12.45 -21.48 -17.02
CA ASP A 406 12.99 -22.72 -17.58
C ASP A 406 11.90 -23.75 -17.93
N TYR A 407 10.79 -23.81 -17.16
CA TYR A 407 9.77 -24.86 -17.31
C TYR A 407 8.33 -24.36 -17.19
N GLY A 408 8.03 -23.50 -16.22
CA GLY A 408 6.66 -23.05 -15.93
C GLY A 408 6.01 -22.18 -17.03
N ILE A 409 6.81 -21.53 -17.88
CA ILE A 409 6.33 -20.68 -18.97
C ILE A 409 5.76 -21.50 -20.14
N TYR A 410 6.43 -22.60 -20.52
CA TYR A 410 5.93 -23.54 -21.53
C TYR A 410 4.62 -24.21 -21.10
N LYS A 411 4.37 -24.27 -19.78
CA LYS A 411 3.11 -24.75 -19.21
C LYS A 411 1.92 -23.79 -19.39
N LEU A 412 2.11 -22.59 -19.95
CA LEU A 412 1.00 -21.74 -20.40
C LEU A 412 0.33 -22.28 -21.69
N GLU A 413 0.98 -23.18 -22.43
CA GLU A 413 0.37 -23.86 -23.59
C GLU A 413 -0.71 -24.87 -23.18
N ASP A 414 -0.69 -25.37 -21.93
CA ASP A 414 -1.75 -26.23 -21.37
C ASP A 414 -3.08 -25.47 -21.11
N PHE A 415 -3.10 -24.14 -21.31
CA PHE A 415 -4.24 -23.22 -21.10
C PHE A 415 -4.73 -22.60 -22.44
N PRO A 416 -5.44 -23.37 -23.29
CA PRO A 416 -5.82 -22.94 -24.65
C PRO A 416 -6.82 -21.77 -24.73
N LYS A 417 -7.28 -21.23 -23.60
CA LYS A 417 -8.25 -20.11 -23.50
C LYS A 417 -7.73 -18.92 -22.68
N LEU A 418 -6.43 -18.88 -22.40
CA LEU A 418 -5.84 -17.84 -21.57
C LEU A 418 -5.92 -16.46 -22.25
N GLU A 419 -6.90 -15.63 -21.88
CA GLU A 419 -7.11 -14.30 -22.46
C GLU A 419 -6.25 -13.22 -21.79
N ARG A 420 -5.88 -13.42 -20.52
CA ARG A 420 -5.07 -12.47 -19.73
C ARG A 420 -4.18 -13.18 -18.73
N PHE A 421 -2.91 -12.77 -18.68
CA PHE A 421 -1.91 -13.32 -17.77
C PHE A 421 -1.26 -12.23 -16.92
N ASN A 422 -1.27 -12.42 -15.60
CA ASN A 422 -0.50 -11.59 -14.67
C ASN A 422 0.63 -12.44 -14.05
N LEU A 423 1.87 -11.97 -14.11
CA LEU A 423 3.02 -12.56 -13.44
C LEU A 423 3.36 -11.70 -12.21
N LEU A 424 3.39 -12.28 -11.01
CA LEU A 424 3.85 -11.58 -9.80
C LEU A 424 5.31 -11.95 -9.53
N VAL A 425 6.20 -10.97 -9.55
CA VAL A 425 7.65 -11.11 -9.38
C VAL A 425 8.10 -10.34 -8.14
N ASP A 426 9.00 -10.92 -7.35
CA ASP A 426 9.38 -10.32 -6.05
C ASP A 426 10.58 -9.35 -6.17
N ASN A 427 11.46 -9.61 -7.14
CA ASN A 427 12.79 -9.01 -7.27
C ASN A 427 12.89 -7.81 -8.23
N GLY A 428 11.88 -6.93 -8.25
CA GLY A 428 11.89 -5.73 -9.09
C GLY A 428 11.53 -5.97 -10.56
N LEU A 429 10.98 -4.95 -11.23
CA LEU A 429 10.62 -5.02 -12.66
C LEU A 429 11.82 -4.95 -13.61
N GLY A 430 12.97 -4.47 -13.15
CA GLY A 430 14.11 -4.09 -13.98
C GLY A 430 14.73 -5.21 -14.83
N GLN A 431 14.68 -6.47 -14.37
CA GLN A 431 15.15 -7.63 -15.16
C GLN A 431 14.10 -8.15 -16.16
N TRP A 432 12.84 -7.72 -16.02
CA TRP A 432 11.70 -8.20 -16.80
C TRP A 432 11.29 -7.25 -17.94
N THR A 433 11.95 -6.09 -18.07
CA THR A 433 11.72 -5.02 -19.09
C THR A 433 11.83 -5.47 -20.55
N ASN A 434 12.31 -6.69 -20.78
CA ASN A 434 12.47 -7.32 -22.08
C ASN A 434 11.82 -8.72 -22.14
N PHE A 435 11.17 -9.18 -21.08
CA PHE A 435 10.70 -10.57 -20.97
C PHE A 435 9.39 -10.81 -21.72
N ILE A 436 8.47 -9.84 -21.74
CA ILE A 436 7.18 -9.95 -22.46
C ILE A 436 7.42 -10.21 -23.95
N ASP A 437 8.30 -9.40 -24.57
CA ASP A 437 8.61 -9.40 -25.99
C ASP A 437 9.41 -10.63 -26.46
N ARG A 438 10.19 -11.24 -25.56
CA ARG A 438 11.07 -12.38 -25.86
C ARG A 438 10.42 -13.75 -25.60
N THR A 439 9.26 -13.76 -24.96
CA THR A 439 8.63 -14.99 -24.44
C THR A 439 7.41 -15.42 -25.26
N ASN A 440 7.15 -16.73 -25.28
CA ASN A 440 5.88 -17.30 -25.74
C ASN A 440 4.91 -17.41 -24.55
N TRP A 441 3.69 -16.92 -24.71
CA TRP A 441 2.67 -16.88 -23.64
C TRP A 441 1.49 -17.83 -23.91
N GLY A 442 1.71 -18.84 -24.76
CA GLY A 442 0.70 -19.80 -25.18
C GLY A 442 -0.43 -19.11 -25.95
N ALA A 443 -1.68 -19.31 -25.52
CA ALA A 443 -2.84 -18.64 -26.11
C ALA A 443 -2.96 -17.14 -25.77
N CYS A 444 -2.15 -16.61 -24.84
CA CYS A 444 -2.32 -15.26 -24.32
C CYS A 444 -1.70 -14.18 -25.24
N PRO A 445 -2.48 -13.15 -25.66
CA PRO A 445 -1.91 -11.99 -26.35
C PRO A 445 -0.93 -11.23 -25.45
N ARG A 446 0.21 -10.80 -26.00
CA ARG A 446 1.29 -10.11 -25.25
C ARG A 446 0.82 -8.81 -24.58
N GLY A 447 0.03 -7.98 -25.25
CA GLY A 447 -0.60 -6.80 -24.65
C GLY A 447 -1.55 -7.08 -23.47
N ASN A 448 -1.97 -8.34 -23.27
CA ASN A 448 -2.74 -8.80 -22.11
C ASN A 448 -1.85 -9.46 -21.03
N VAL A 449 -0.53 -9.49 -21.21
CA VAL A 449 0.46 -9.91 -20.22
C VAL A 449 0.86 -8.71 -19.38
N ARG A 450 0.91 -8.87 -18.05
CA ARG A 450 1.52 -7.89 -17.14
C ARG A 450 2.49 -8.57 -16.19
N ILE A 451 3.65 -7.97 -16.00
CA ILE A 451 4.61 -8.38 -14.98
C ILE A 451 4.55 -7.35 -13.86
N VAL A 452 4.11 -7.80 -12.68
CA VAL A 452 3.72 -6.98 -11.53
C VAL A 452 4.69 -7.25 -10.39
N ASP A 453 5.20 -6.20 -9.78
CA ASP A 453 6.09 -6.27 -8.63
C ASP A 453 5.30 -6.59 -7.35
N GLY A 454 5.73 -7.61 -6.61
CA GLY A 454 5.05 -8.11 -5.42
C GLY A 454 5.09 -7.15 -4.22
N ASN A 455 6.09 -6.26 -4.17
CA ASN A 455 6.40 -5.41 -3.02
C ASN A 455 5.93 -3.97 -3.19
N THR A 456 6.02 -3.43 -4.41
CA THR A 456 5.62 -2.06 -4.76
C THR A 456 4.24 -1.99 -5.42
N GLY A 457 3.79 -3.07 -6.07
CA GLY A 457 2.57 -3.07 -6.88
C GLY A 457 2.69 -2.32 -8.22
N GLU A 458 3.88 -1.83 -8.58
CA GLU A 458 4.17 -1.37 -9.96
C GLU A 458 4.02 -2.53 -10.95
N TRP A 459 3.81 -2.22 -12.23
CA TRP A 459 3.86 -3.23 -13.29
C TRP A 459 4.43 -2.68 -14.59
N ILE A 460 4.93 -3.59 -15.42
CA ILE A 460 5.20 -3.38 -16.83
C ILE A 460 4.28 -4.27 -17.69
N ASP A 461 3.98 -3.77 -18.87
CA ASP A 461 3.26 -4.43 -19.96
C ASP A 461 4.01 -4.15 -21.29
N GLU A 462 3.57 -4.74 -22.40
CA GLU A 462 4.23 -4.64 -23.71
C GLU A 462 4.44 -3.17 -24.17
N GLU A 463 3.50 -2.26 -23.88
CA GLU A 463 3.63 -0.82 -24.19
C GLU A 463 4.66 -0.12 -23.28
N THR A 464 4.77 -0.48 -21.99
CA THR A 464 5.57 0.25 -20.99
C THR A 464 6.96 -0.32 -20.72
N SER A 465 7.22 -1.61 -21.03
CA SER A 465 8.48 -2.32 -20.77
C SER A 465 9.73 -1.54 -21.22
N THR A 466 9.73 -1.08 -22.48
CA THR A 466 10.85 -0.33 -23.07
C THR A 466 10.97 1.08 -22.49
N ALA A 467 9.85 1.72 -22.13
CA ALA A 467 9.87 3.05 -21.50
C ALA A 467 10.43 3.01 -20.07
N TYR A 468 10.14 1.94 -19.31
CA TYR A 468 10.71 1.69 -17.98
C TYR A 468 12.23 1.44 -18.08
N GLN A 469 12.68 0.68 -19.08
CA GLN A 469 14.11 0.51 -19.36
C GLN A 469 14.80 1.86 -19.66
N TYR A 470 14.23 2.68 -20.55
CA TYR A 470 14.75 4.01 -20.85
C TYR A 470 14.79 4.93 -19.62
N TYR A 471 13.77 4.88 -18.75
CA TYR A 471 13.78 5.61 -17.48
C TYR A 471 14.94 5.21 -16.57
N LEU A 472 15.23 3.90 -16.43
CA LEU A 472 16.38 3.42 -15.65
C LEU A 472 17.71 3.93 -16.23
N ASP A 473 17.86 3.97 -17.55
CA ASP A 473 19.06 4.47 -18.23
C ASP A 473 19.22 6.01 -18.16
N VAL A 474 18.12 6.76 -18.21
CA VAL A 474 18.13 8.20 -17.94
C VAL A 474 18.44 8.50 -16.47
N ALA A 475 17.91 7.71 -15.52
CA ALA A 475 18.21 7.85 -14.10
C ALA A 475 19.71 7.62 -13.82
N ARG A 476 20.29 6.53 -14.34
CA ARG A 476 21.75 6.27 -14.31
C ARG A 476 22.55 7.47 -14.82
N LYS A 477 22.09 8.10 -15.92
CA LYS A 477 22.75 9.28 -16.49
C LYS A 477 22.65 10.52 -15.58
N TYR A 478 21.47 10.81 -15.03
CA TYR A 478 21.26 11.95 -14.13
C TYR A 478 22.08 11.84 -12.83
N PHE A 479 22.16 10.64 -12.24
CA PHE A 479 22.97 10.39 -11.03
C PHE A 479 24.49 10.46 -11.26
N SER A 480 24.96 10.59 -12.51
CA SER A 480 26.40 10.71 -12.81
C SER A 480 26.93 12.15 -12.85
N GLN A 481 26.07 13.16 -13.01
CA GLN A 481 26.51 14.55 -13.28
C GLN A 481 26.37 15.50 -12.08
N ASN A 482 25.47 15.24 -11.14
CA ASN A 482 25.33 16.02 -9.91
C ASN A 482 25.81 15.23 -8.69
N LYS A 483 27.07 15.43 -8.29
CA LYS A 483 27.58 14.99 -6.98
C LYS A 483 27.05 15.88 -5.84
N MET A 484 25.76 15.75 -5.54
CA MET A 484 25.42 15.62 -4.13
C MET A 484 25.99 14.27 -3.63
N PRO A 485 26.26 14.09 -2.34
CA PRO A 485 26.26 12.75 -1.77
C PRO A 485 24.95 12.07 -2.16
N THR A 486 24.97 10.83 -2.62
CA THR A 486 23.73 10.11 -2.95
C THR A 486 22.87 10.07 -1.70
N ALA A 487 21.79 10.85 -1.69
CA ALA A 487 20.94 11.02 -0.53
C ALA A 487 20.45 9.63 -0.09
N SER A 488 20.98 9.17 1.04
CA SER A 488 20.61 7.89 1.60
C SER A 488 19.09 7.91 1.83
N ARG A 489 18.38 6.91 1.30
CA ARG A 489 16.96 6.70 1.63
C ARG A 489 16.74 6.43 3.13
N HIS A 490 17.82 6.09 3.84
CA HIS A 490 17.85 5.89 5.28
C HIS A 490 18.37 7.15 5.99
N PRO A 491 17.81 7.53 7.15
CA PRO A 491 18.15 8.76 7.86
C PRO A 491 19.63 8.92 8.24
N THR A 492 20.02 10.19 8.40
CA THR A 492 21.30 10.69 8.92
C THR A 492 21.05 11.89 9.83
N LEU A 493 21.93 12.09 10.79
CA LEU A 493 21.97 13.21 11.72
C LEU A 493 22.85 14.35 11.16
N THR A 494 22.54 15.58 11.54
CA THR A 494 23.39 16.75 11.31
C THR A 494 24.62 16.76 12.23
N HIS A 495 25.62 17.59 11.92
CA HIS A 495 26.82 17.74 12.76
C HIS A 495 26.51 18.21 14.19
N GLU A 496 25.44 19.00 14.39
CA GLU A 496 25.00 19.42 15.73
C GLU A 496 24.36 18.25 16.49
N GLU A 497 23.50 17.47 15.83
CA GLU A 497 22.88 16.27 16.41
C GLU A 497 23.90 15.18 16.76
N VAL A 498 24.95 15.01 15.95
CA VAL A 498 26.09 14.12 16.25
C VAL A 498 26.84 14.59 17.51
N ASN A 499 27.02 15.90 17.71
CA ASN A 499 27.62 16.43 18.95
C ASN A 499 26.73 16.15 20.17
N GLN A 500 25.42 16.44 20.08
CA GLN A 500 24.46 16.12 21.14
C GLN A 500 24.45 14.60 21.47
N TYR A 501 24.64 13.74 20.46
CA TYR A 501 24.82 12.30 20.64
C TYR A 501 26.11 11.97 21.41
N TYR A 502 27.24 12.57 21.05
CA TYR A 502 28.50 12.39 21.78
C TYR A 502 28.44 12.90 23.23
N ASP A 503 27.69 13.98 23.49
CA ASP A 503 27.40 14.44 24.84
C ASP A 503 26.53 13.45 25.62
N ARG A 504 25.48 12.88 24.97
CA ARG A 504 24.62 11.83 25.53
C ARG A 504 25.38 10.54 25.86
N LEU A 505 26.45 10.24 25.13
CA LEU A 505 27.37 9.13 25.38
C LEU A 505 28.47 9.47 26.39
N HIS A 506 28.60 10.71 26.84
CA HIS A 506 29.73 11.18 27.65
C HIS A 506 31.10 10.89 26.98
N LEU A 507 31.17 10.97 25.64
CA LEU A 507 32.40 10.71 24.88
C LEU A 507 33.35 11.92 25.00
N PRO A 508 34.60 11.75 25.46
CA PRO A 508 35.57 12.84 25.60
C PRO A 508 35.84 13.56 24.29
N GLN A 509 36.12 14.87 24.34
CA GLN A 509 36.17 15.73 23.15
C GLN A 509 37.29 15.32 22.19
N GLU A 510 38.44 14.92 22.72
CA GLU A 510 39.60 14.40 22.01
C GLU A 510 39.37 13.02 21.35
N GLN A 511 38.25 12.36 21.64
CA GLN A 511 37.85 11.07 21.07
C GLN A 511 36.72 11.18 20.02
N ARG A 512 36.24 12.41 19.74
CA ARG A 512 35.13 12.67 18.79
C ARG A 512 35.65 12.79 17.36
N ILE A 513 35.28 11.84 16.52
CA ILE A 513 35.57 11.85 15.07
C ILE A 513 34.24 12.05 14.31
N PHE A 514 34.22 12.96 13.33
CA PHE A 514 32.99 13.30 12.58
C PHE A 514 32.95 12.71 11.16
N ASP A 515 34.08 12.21 10.66
CA ASP A 515 34.21 11.57 9.35
C ASP A 515 35.25 10.44 9.47
N VAL A 516 34.83 9.19 9.25
CA VAL A 516 35.71 8.02 9.36
C VAL A 516 36.56 7.77 8.12
N SER A 517 36.36 8.51 7.03
CA SER A 517 37.26 8.44 5.85
C SER A 517 38.66 9.01 6.12
N LEU A 518 38.84 9.67 7.27
CA LEU A 518 40.11 10.20 7.76
C LEU A 518 40.91 9.18 8.62
N LEU A 519 40.37 7.98 8.86
CA LEU A 519 40.96 6.96 9.75
C LEU A 519 41.63 5.83 8.96
N SER A 520 42.58 5.13 9.60
CA SER A 520 42.98 3.79 9.14
C SER A 520 41.84 2.79 9.36
N PRO A 521 41.83 1.62 8.68
CA PRO A 521 40.88 0.54 8.96
C PRO A 521 40.91 0.11 10.43
N GLU A 522 42.09 0.08 11.05
CA GLU A 522 42.32 -0.28 12.44
C GLU A 522 41.74 0.76 13.40
N ASP A 523 41.99 2.06 13.15
CA ASP A 523 41.43 3.16 13.94
C ASP A 523 39.90 3.25 13.78
N ALA A 524 39.38 2.98 12.59
CA ALA A 524 37.95 2.93 12.31
C ALA A 524 37.27 1.76 13.04
N PHE A 525 37.93 0.60 13.16
CA PHE A 525 37.42 -0.52 13.95
C PHE A 525 37.37 -0.20 15.45
N GLU A 526 38.45 0.34 16.03
CA GLU A 526 38.47 0.66 17.47
C GLU A 526 37.58 1.89 17.78
N HIS A 527 37.40 2.83 16.85
CA HIS A 527 36.38 3.87 16.97
C HIS A 527 34.96 3.27 16.97
N LEU A 528 34.64 2.33 16.07
CA LEU A 528 33.35 1.63 16.06
C LEU A 528 33.12 0.87 17.37
N ALA A 529 34.13 0.13 17.84
CA ALA A 529 34.09 -0.61 19.09
C ALA A 529 33.86 0.32 20.29
N ARG A 530 34.55 1.47 20.35
CA ARG A 530 34.35 2.50 21.38
C ARG A 530 32.92 3.05 21.36
N LEU A 531 32.39 3.41 20.19
CA LEU A 531 31.01 3.88 20.05
C LEU A 531 30.00 2.84 20.54
N GLN A 532 30.20 1.55 20.24
CA GLN A 532 29.37 0.46 20.75
C GLN A 532 29.47 0.34 22.28
N ARG A 533 30.69 0.29 22.85
CA ARG A 533 30.94 0.20 24.30
C ARG A 533 30.27 1.35 25.06
N TYR A 534 30.41 2.58 24.57
CA TYR A 534 29.83 3.78 25.20
C TYR A 534 28.30 3.82 25.05
N HIS A 535 27.73 3.44 23.90
CA HIS A 535 26.28 3.36 23.73
C HIS A 535 25.66 2.33 24.69
N LEU A 536 26.24 1.13 24.79
CA LEU A 536 25.79 0.07 25.71
C LEU A 536 25.81 0.50 27.18
N ALA A 537 26.72 1.39 27.57
CA ALA A 537 26.88 1.87 28.93
C ALA A 537 25.92 3.03 29.28
N TRP A 538 25.70 3.96 28.34
CA TRP A 538 24.98 5.20 28.63
C TRP A 538 23.55 5.26 28.08
N VAL A 539 23.24 4.55 27.00
CA VAL A 539 21.88 4.40 26.46
C VAL A 539 21.33 3.04 26.89
N PRO A 540 20.36 2.98 27.84
CA PRO A 540 19.83 1.72 28.28
C PRO A 540 18.98 1.04 27.20
N PHE A 541 18.97 -0.29 27.23
CA PHE A 541 17.91 -1.07 26.62
C PHE A 541 16.68 -1.02 27.52
N GLU A 542 15.57 -0.44 27.06
CA GLU A 542 14.35 -0.20 27.86
C GLU A 542 13.07 -0.26 27.02
N ASN A 543 11.96 -0.66 27.64
CA ASN A 543 10.63 -0.74 27.00
C ASN A 543 9.58 0.14 27.69
N LEU A 544 10.01 1.14 28.47
CA LEU A 544 9.20 1.88 29.42
C LEU A 544 8.13 2.74 28.74
N SER A 545 8.35 3.14 27.47
CA SER A 545 7.32 3.80 26.65
C SER A 545 6.06 2.95 26.40
N LEU A 546 6.11 1.62 26.53
CA LEU A 546 4.92 0.76 26.46
C LEU A 546 4.05 0.83 27.72
N HIS A 547 4.64 1.28 28.84
CA HIS A 547 4.07 1.18 30.19
C HIS A 547 3.70 2.56 30.75
N TYR A 548 4.59 3.54 30.58
CA TYR A 548 4.48 4.91 31.10
C TYR A 548 4.18 5.96 30.00
N SER A 549 3.52 5.57 28.91
CA SER A 549 2.95 6.50 27.92
C SER A 549 1.44 6.30 27.83
N ARG A 550 0.69 7.39 27.62
CA ARG A 550 -0.75 7.31 27.35
C ARG A 550 -1.06 6.63 26.02
N CYS A 551 -0.21 6.82 25.02
CA CYS A 551 -0.40 6.27 23.67
C CYS A 551 0.13 4.83 23.55
N ARG A 552 1.11 4.44 24.38
CA ARG A 552 1.78 3.13 24.37
C ARG A 552 2.31 2.67 23.01
N GLN A 553 2.63 3.63 22.14
CA GLN A 553 3.22 3.41 20.83
C GLN A 553 4.73 3.64 20.90
N ILE A 554 5.46 2.90 20.06
CA ILE A 554 6.87 3.11 19.75
C ILE A 554 6.93 3.65 18.33
N SER A 555 7.62 4.78 18.16
CA SER A 555 7.87 5.40 16.85
C SER A 555 9.31 5.10 16.44
N LEU A 556 9.54 4.69 15.20
CA LEU A 556 10.89 4.63 14.63
C LEU A 556 11.23 5.88 13.79
N HIS A 557 10.39 6.93 13.85
CA HIS A 557 10.67 8.19 13.17
C HIS A 557 11.96 8.82 13.71
N PRO A 558 12.85 9.37 12.86
CA PRO A 558 14.19 9.77 13.30
C PRO A 558 14.18 10.87 14.35
N GLU A 559 13.30 11.86 14.17
CA GLU A 559 13.12 12.98 15.11
C GLU A 559 12.60 12.48 16.47
N ASP A 560 11.68 11.49 16.48
CA ASP A 560 11.15 10.91 17.72
C ASP A 560 12.23 10.10 18.45
N LEU A 561 12.99 9.27 17.72
CA LEU A 561 14.08 8.48 18.29
C LEU A 561 15.17 9.37 18.88
N PHE A 562 15.58 10.42 18.14
CA PHE A 562 16.59 11.36 18.59
C PHE A 562 16.13 12.14 19.83
N LYS A 563 14.92 12.69 19.79
CA LYS A 563 14.29 13.40 20.92
C LYS A 563 14.09 12.51 22.14
N LYS A 564 13.69 11.25 21.93
CA LYS A 564 13.50 10.26 22.99
C LYS A 564 14.82 9.87 23.65
N ILE A 565 15.86 9.54 22.88
CA ILE A 565 17.06 8.88 23.41
C ILE A 565 18.20 9.87 23.70
N VAL A 566 18.38 10.89 22.85
CA VAL A 566 19.46 11.88 22.98
C VAL A 566 19.03 13.06 23.85
N GLN A 567 17.85 13.63 23.60
CA GLN A 567 17.43 14.87 24.24
C GLN A 567 16.64 14.68 25.56
N SER A 568 16.17 13.47 25.86
CA SER A 568 15.43 13.19 27.12
C SER A 568 16.33 12.51 28.17
N PRO A 569 16.35 12.97 29.44
CA PRO A 569 17.23 12.44 30.48
C PRO A 569 17.12 10.92 30.68
N GLY A 570 18.28 10.24 30.63
CA GLY A 570 18.46 8.82 30.95
C GLY A 570 17.76 7.81 30.02
N ARG A 571 16.85 8.26 29.14
CA ARG A 571 16.04 7.41 28.26
C ARG A 571 16.91 6.63 27.26
N GLY A 572 16.33 5.53 26.78
CA GLY A 572 16.86 4.71 25.70
C GLY A 572 15.71 4.10 24.93
N GLY A 573 15.86 2.87 24.45
CA GLY A 573 14.78 2.12 23.81
C GLY A 573 15.07 0.64 23.71
N TYR A 574 14.20 -0.11 23.07
CA TYR A 574 14.45 -1.53 22.81
C TYR A 574 15.22 -1.73 21.49
N CYS A 575 15.31 -2.96 21.00
CA CYS A 575 16.08 -3.36 19.83
C CYS A 575 15.93 -2.43 18.61
N MET A 576 14.69 -2.20 18.16
CA MET A 576 14.43 -1.40 16.96
C MET A 576 14.73 0.09 17.14
N GLU A 577 14.67 0.60 18.37
CA GLU A 577 14.90 2.02 18.68
C GLU A 577 16.40 2.31 18.77
N ASN A 578 17.13 1.54 19.60
CA ASN A 578 18.57 1.71 19.80
C ASN A 578 19.35 1.44 18.50
N ASN A 579 19.06 0.33 17.81
CA ASN A 579 19.80 -0.02 16.59
C ASN A 579 19.42 0.83 15.38
N ALA A 580 18.20 1.36 15.27
CA ALA A 580 17.89 2.38 14.24
C ALA A 580 18.66 3.68 14.50
N LEU A 581 18.61 4.21 15.72
CA LEU A 581 19.29 5.46 16.07
C LEU A 581 20.82 5.34 15.99
N PHE A 582 21.40 4.20 16.38
CA PHE A 582 22.83 3.96 16.22
C PHE A 582 23.22 3.79 14.74
N ALA A 583 22.38 3.16 13.91
CA ALA A 583 22.58 3.15 12.47
C ALA A 583 22.52 4.56 11.85
N PHE A 584 21.70 5.48 12.37
CA PHE A 584 21.72 6.88 11.92
C PHE A 584 23.06 7.54 12.27
N LEU A 585 23.55 7.39 13.50
CA LEU A 585 24.89 7.89 13.90
C LEU A 585 25.98 7.34 12.98
N LEU A 586 26.12 6.01 12.87
CA LEU A 586 27.19 5.39 12.08
C LEU A 586 27.18 5.86 10.62
N ARG A 587 26.00 5.97 9.99
CA ARG A 587 25.86 6.47 8.62
C ARG A 587 26.27 7.95 8.48
N SER A 588 25.99 8.77 9.50
CA SER A 588 26.34 10.20 9.52
C SER A 588 27.83 10.43 9.64
N LEU A 589 28.54 9.50 10.29
CA LEU A 589 30.01 9.49 10.42
C LEU A 589 30.72 8.93 9.18
N GLY A 590 29.97 8.44 8.17
CA GLY A 590 30.53 7.89 6.93
C GLY A 590 30.76 6.37 6.92
N TYR A 591 30.37 5.63 7.96
CA TYR A 591 30.50 4.16 7.94
C TYR A 591 29.59 3.54 6.86
N ARG A 592 30.14 2.59 6.10
CA ARG A 592 29.37 1.75 5.17
C ARG A 592 28.61 0.68 5.96
N ILE A 593 27.33 0.94 6.25
CA ILE A 593 26.46 0.04 7.02
C ILE A 593 25.30 -0.52 6.19
N ARG A 594 24.76 -1.65 6.64
CA ARG A 594 23.42 -2.16 6.32
C ARG A 594 22.72 -2.63 7.59
N SER A 595 21.41 -2.46 7.68
CA SER A 595 20.59 -3.00 8.79
C SER A 595 19.97 -4.33 8.37
N CYS A 596 20.01 -5.34 9.23
CA CYS A 596 19.48 -6.67 8.94
C CYS A 596 18.45 -7.10 9.99
N GLY A 597 17.41 -7.83 9.57
CA GLY A 597 16.50 -8.49 10.47
C GLY A 597 17.14 -9.70 11.16
N ALA A 598 16.81 -9.88 12.43
CA ALA A 598 17.28 -10.99 13.26
C ALA A 598 16.11 -11.66 14.01
N ARG A 599 16.29 -12.96 14.30
CA ARG A 599 15.36 -13.79 15.07
C ARG A 599 15.95 -14.05 16.44
N THR A 600 15.24 -13.67 17.50
CA THR A 600 15.65 -13.99 18.87
C THR A 600 15.42 -15.47 19.19
N HIS A 601 16.34 -16.09 19.91
CA HIS A 601 16.19 -17.45 20.43
C HIS A 601 15.53 -17.41 21.82
N ASP A 602 14.46 -18.18 22.04
CA ASP A 602 13.70 -18.17 23.32
C ASP A 602 14.28 -19.10 24.40
N GLY A 603 15.38 -19.78 24.09
CA GLY A 603 15.98 -20.83 24.92
C GLY A 603 15.58 -22.26 24.50
N LYS A 604 14.69 -22.40 23.51
CA LYS A 604 14.29 -23.67 22.88
C LYS A 604 14.36 -23.62 21.35
N ALA A 605 13.98 -22.50 20.74
CA ALA A 605 13.99 -22.30 19.29
C ALA A 605 14.12 -20.82 18.90
N PHE A 606 14.45 -20.56 17.63
CA PHE A 606 14.42 -19.22 17.04
C PHE A 606 13.01 -18.80 16.66
N GLY A 607 12.65 -17.56 16.97
CA GLY A 607 11.34 -16.99 16.66
C GLY A 607 11.16 -16.47 15.23
N GLY A 608 10.15 -15.61 15.06
CA GLY A 608 10.02 -14.73 13.88
C GLY A 608 11.08 -13.62 13.88
N TRP A 609 11.03 -12.74 12.88
CA TRP A 609 11.83 -11.51 12.88
C TRP A 609 11.38 -10.61 14.03
N SER A 610 12.26 -10.39 15.01
CA SER A 610 11.95 -9.78 16.31
C SER A 610 13.07 -8.91 16.88
N HIS A 611 14.16 -8.76 16.12
CA HIS A 611 15.35 -8.00 16.51
C HIS A 611 16.01 -7.38 15.27
N GLN A 612 16.75 -6.29 15.45
CA GLN A 612 17.52 -5.62 14.40
C GLN A 612 19.01 -5.76 14.72
N VAL A 613 19.85 -6.02 13.72
CA VAL A 613 21.32 -5.94 13.84
C VAL A 613 21.89 -5.02 12.76
N ILE A 614 23.13 -4.56 12.94
CA ILE A 614 23.82 -3.68 11.99
C ILE A 614 25.08 -4.40 11.50
N LEU A 615 25.28 -4.48 10.18
CA LEU A 615 26.53 -4.96 9.60
C LEU A 615 27.32 -3.76 9.08
N VAL A 616 28.52 -3.55 9.62
CA VAL A 616 29.44 -2.47 9.26
C VAL A 616 30.56 -3.04 8.41
N THR A 617 30.88 -2.40 7.29
CA THR A 617 31.98 -2.79 6.40
C THR A 617 33.13 -1.81 6.57
N ILE A 618 34.31 -2.30 6.94
CA ILE A 618 35.54 -1.51 7.10
C ILE A 618 36.62 -2.17 6.23
N ALA A 619 37.17 -1.43 5.26
CA ALA A 619 37.88 -2.01 4.12
C ALA A 619 37.07 -3.16 3.50
N ASP A 620 37.62 -4.38 3.47
CA ASP A 620 36.98 -5.59 2.96
C ASP A 620 36.43 -6.53 4.07
N GLU A 621 36.58 -6.16 5.36
CA GLU A 621 36.07 -6.94 6.50
C GLU A 621 34.67 -6.46 6.92
N VAL A 622 33.79 -7.38 7.32
CA VAL A 622 32.39 -7.08 7.69
C VAL A 622 32.17 -7.50 9.15
N PHE A 623 31.71 -6.56 9.96
CA PHE A 623 31.51 -6.73 11.40
C PHE A 623 30.03 -6.63 11.75
N VAL A 624 29.50 -7.58 12.52
CA VAL A 624 28.19 -7.41 13.17
C VAL A 624 28.34 -6.54 14.42
N THR A 625 27.49 -5.53 14.52
CA THR A 625 27.43 -4.56 15.61
C THR A 625 25.99 -4.44 16.10
N ASP A 626 25.82 -4.34 17.42
CA ASP A 626 24.50 -4.37 18.06
C ASP A 626 24.55 -3.60 19.39
N VAL A 627 23.61 -2.69 19.61
CA VAL A 627 23.41 -1.93 20.85
C VAL A 627 21.99 -2.10 21.42
N GLY A 628 21.22 -3.06 20.88
CA GLY A 628 19.80 -3.25 21.10
C GLY A 628 19.37 -4.65 21.58
N PHE A 629 20.27 -5.63 21.79
CA PHE A 629 19.87 -6.96 22.32
C PHE A 629 19.74 -7.03 23.85
N GLY A 630 20.15 -5.98 24.59
CA GLY A 630 20.02 -5.91 26.05
C GLY A 630 21.06 -6.74 26.82
N THR A 631 20.62 -7.60 27.75
CA THR A 631 21.47 -8.15 28.83
C THR A 631 22.64 -9.02 28.37
N ASN A 632 22.54 -9.70 27.22
CA ASN A 632 23.58 -10.57 26.67
C ASN A 632 24.06 -10.09 25.29
N ASN A 633 24.07 -8.77 25.07
CA ASN A 633 24.41 -8.20 23.78
C ASN A 633 25.89 -8.42 23.39
N ILE A 634 26.17 -8.30 22.09
CA ILE A 634 27.53 -8.12 21.55
C ILE A 634 28.12 -6.86 22.20
N VAL A 635 29.35 -6.95 22.72
CA VAL A 635 30.05 -5.85 23.41
C VAL A 635 31.22 -5.25 22.62
N VAL A 636 31.59 -5.88 21.52
CA VAL A 636 32.65 -5.47 20.57
C VAL A 636 32.28 -6.01 19.18
N PRO A 637 32.52 -5.30 18.07
CA PRO A 637 32.08 -5.74 16.75
C PRO A 637 32.72 -7.07 16.35
N LEU A 638 31.92 -8.07 16.00
CA LEU A 638 32.42 -9.41 15.65
C LEU A 638 32.56 -9.54 14.14
N SER A 639 33.75 -9.93 13.68
CA SER A 639 34.02 -10.19 12.26
C SER A 639 33.25 -11.41 11.77
N LEU A 640 32.60 -11.27 10.60
CA LEU A 640 31.97 -12.38 9.89
C LEU A 640 33.02 -13.26 9.20
N GLN A 641 34.14 -12.69 8.76
CA GLN A 641 35.25 -13.41 8.15
C GLN A 641 35.95 -14.36 9.14
N LYS A 642 35.88 -14.08 10.45
CA LYS A 642 36.48 -14.88 11.54
C LYS A 642 35.46 -15.83 12.19
N GLU A 643 34.78 -16.63 11.37
CA GLU A 643 33.76 -17.57 11.85
C GLU A 643 34.29 -18.49 12.96
N GLY A 644 33.62 -18.50 14.10
CA GLY A 644 33.96 -19.33 15.26
C GLY A 644 35.00 -18.73 16.21
N GLU A 645 35.58 -17.56 15.92
CA GLU A 645 36.50 -16.85 16.82
C GLU A 645 35.84 -16.58 18.19
N VAL A 646 36.55 -16.92 19.26
CA VAL A 646 36.04 -16.81 20.63
C VAL A 646 36.57 -15.53 21.26
N VAL A 647 35.70 -14.54 21.40
CA VAL A 647 36.01 -13.22 21.95
C VAL A 647 35.53 -13.14 23.40
N ASN A 648 36.32 -12.54 24.28
CA ASN A 648 35.93 -12.28 25.67
C ASN A 648 34.92 -11.13 25.71
N ALA A 649 33.78 -11.34 26.36
CA ALA A 649 32.74 -10.32 26.51
C ALA A 649 32.85 -9.58 27.86
N VAL A 650 32.60 -10.30 28.96
CA VAL A 650 32.64 -9.75 30.33
C VAL A 650 33.12 -10.84 31.28
N HIS A 651 34.20 -10.60 32.02
CA HIS A 651 34.78 -11.58 32.95
C HIS A 651 35.12 -12.93 32.27
N GLN A 652 34.42 -14.02 32.59
CA GLN A 652 34.56 -15.34 31.95
C GLN A 652 33.59 -15.56 30.79
N GLU A 653 32.65 -14.63 30.57
CA GLU A 653 31.66 -14.74 29.50
C GLU A 653 32.35 -14.56 28.15
N THR A 654 32.10 -15.50 27.24
CA THR A 654 32.67 -15.51 25.90
C THR A 654 31.56 -15.48 24.85
N ILE A 655 31.85 -14.81 23.74
CA ILE A 655 30.95 -14.65 22.60
C ILE A 655 31.63 -15.11 21.32
N ARG A 656 30.82 -15.52 20.34
CA ARG A 656 31.28 -15.82 18.98
C ARG A 656 30.13 -15.69 17.98
N ILE A 657 30.48 -15.70 16.70
CA ILE A 657 29.55 -15.83 15.60
C ILE A 657 29.90 -17.06 14.76
N ILE A 658 28.90 -17.85 14.37
CA ILE A 658 29.06 -19.07 13.56
C ILE A 658 28.04 -19.14 12.42
N ARG A 659 28.27 -19.96 11.39
CA ARG A 659 27.29 -20.29 10.36
C ARG A 659 26.69 -21.68 10.60
N SER A 660 25.49 -21.68 11.18
CA SER A 660 24.70 -22.90 11.45
C SER A 660 23.44 -22.96 10.59
N SER A 661 22.98 -24.17 10.28
CA SER A 661 21.58 -24.37 9.91
C SER A 661 20.68 -24.19 11.15
N LEU A 662 19.38 -24.00 10.92
CA LEU A 662 18.37 -23.98 11.98
C LEU A 662 17.63 -25.31 11.97
N GLU A 663 17.42 -25.92 13.14
CA GLU A 663 16.78 -27.25 13.28
C GLU A 663 15.37 -27.33 12.65
N GLY A 664 14.66 -26.20 12.56
CA GLY A 664 13.35 -26.08 11.91
C GLY A 664 13.35 -25.82 10.41
N ASN A 665 14.51 -25.66 9.75
CA ASN A 665 14.58 -25.48 8.29
C ASN A 665 14.39 -26.81 7.56
N GLU A 666 13.58 -26.83 6.50
CA GLU A 666 13.47 -28.00 5.60
C GLU A 666 14.80 -28.27 4.86
N ASP A 667 15.49 -27.20 4.47
CA ASP A 667 16.82 -27.26 3.86
C ASP A 667 17.91 -27.00 4.91
N GLN A 668 18.55 -28.08 5.35
CA GLN A 668 19.66 -28.05 6.31
C GLN A 668 21.01 -27.62 5.69
N SER A 669 21.08 -27.39 4.37
CA SER A 669 22.26 -26.77 3.75
C SER A 669 22.28 -25.24 3.95
N GLN A 670 21.12 -24.63 4.19
CA GLN A 670 20.99 -23.20 4.43
C GLN A 670 21.53 -22.84 5.79
N LYS A 671 22.64 -22.10 5.78
CA LYS A 671 23.27 -21.55 6.98
C LYS A 671 22.88 -20.09 7.17
N VAL A 672 22.56 -19.74 8.42
CA VAL A 672 22.40 -18.36 8.89
C VAL A 672 23.55 -18.03 9.84
N TRP A 673 23.83 -16.74 10.02
CA TRP A 673 24.72 -16.31 11.09
C TRP A 673 24.01 -16.48 12.43
N VAL A 674 24.65 -17.16 13.38
CA VAL A 674 24.17 -17.32 14.75
C VAL A 674 25.15 -16.65 15.70
N TYR A 675 24.65 -15.66 16.44
CA TYR A 675 25.36 -15.10 17.59
C TYR A 675 25.16 -16.01 18.80
N GLN A 676 26.29 -16.48 19.35
CA GLN A 676 26.31 -17.38 20.51
C GLN A 676 27.03 -16.73 21.70
N HIS A 677 26.44 -16.92 22.88
CA HIS A 677 27.00 -16.51 24.17
C HIS A 677 27.27 -17.73 25.05
N ARG A 678 28.33 -17.69 25.86
CA ARG A 678 28.69 -18.74 26.82
C ARG A 678 29.14 -18.10 28.12
N LEU A 679 28.49 -18.48 29.23
CA LEU A 679 28.70 -17.87 30.55
C LEU A 679 30.11 -18.06 31.12
N ASN A 680 30.69 -19.25 30.95
CA ASN A 680 32.09 -19.55 31.27
C ASN A 680 32.53 -20.81 30.49
N PRO A 681 33.84 -21.17 30.47
CA PRO A 681 34.32 -22.31 29.69
C PRO A 681 33.59 -23.65 29.94
N ASP A 682 33.09 -23.88 31.16
CA ASP A 682 32.41 -25.10 31.59
C ASP A 682 30.92 -25.16 31.20
N LYS A 683 30.35 -24.10 30.60
CA LYS A 683 28.96 -24.09 30.10
C LYS A 683 28.92 -24.29 28.59
N THR A 684 27.83 -24.88 28.14
CA THR A 684 27.50 -24.94 26.71
C THR A 684 27.30 -23.54 26.14
N TRP A 685 27.59 -23.40 24.84
CA TRP A 685 27.17 -22.25 24.05
C TRP A 685 25.63 -22.15 24.02
N ARG A 686 25.13 -20.92 24.02
CA ARG A 686 23.70 -20.60 23.94
C ARG A 686 23.46 -19.70 22.74
N ASP A 687 22.57 -20.15 21.87
CA ASP A 687 22.04 -19.34 20.78
C ASP A 687 21.25 -18.16 21.37
N CYS A 688 21.54 -16.97 20.86
CA CYS A 688 20.96 -15.71 21.33
C CYS A 688 20.09 -15.07 20.24
N PHE A 689 20.64 -14.87 19.04
CA PHE A 689 19.88 -14.53 17.85
C PHE A 689 20.55 -15.06 16.58
N CYS A 690 19.78 -15.20 15.51
CA CYS A 690 20.31 -15.49 14.18
C CYS A 690 19.84 -14.47 13.13
N PHE A 691 20.66 -14.20 12.12
CA PHE A 691 20.39 -13.25 11.04
C PHE A 691 20.97 -13.72 9.70
N THR A 692 20.64 -12.98 8.64
CA THR A 692 21.13 -13.21 7.27
C THR A 692 21.80 -11.95 6.74
N ASP A 693 22.64 -12.07 5.71
CA ASP A 693 23.35 -10.94 5.09
C ASP A 693 22.43 -9.96 4.31
N LEU A 694 21.11 -10.22 4.30
CA LEU A 694 20.05 -9.47 3.65
C LEU A 694 19.75 -8.15 4.38
N GLU A 695 19.82 -7.04 3.66
CA GLU A 695 19.44 -5.72 4.16
C GLU A 695 17.91 -5.57 4.23
N PHE A 696 17.43 -5.09 5.38
CA PHE A 696 16.04 -4.76 5.67
C PHE A 696 15.83 -3.24 5.57
N ARG A 697 14.65 -2.83 5.09
CA ARG A 697 14.28 -1.42 4.94
C ARG A 697 13.62 -0.87 6.22
N PRO A 698 13.52 0.45 6.40
CA PRO A 698 12.81 1.05 7.55
C PRO A 698 11.39 0.50 7.74
N GLU A 699 10.68 0.22 6.64
CA GLU A 699 9.32 -0.32 6.64
C GLU A 699 9.24 -1.74 7.23
N ASP A 700 10.26 -2.58 7.03
CA ASP A 700 10.34 -3.92 7.63
C ASP A 700 10.49 -3.82 9.16
N PHE A 701 11.30 -2.86 9.63
CA PHE A 701 11.47 -2.59 11.05
C PHE A 701 10.21 -2.02 11.70
N GLU A 702 9.37 -1.28 10.99
CA GLU A 702 8.06 -0.85 11.51
C GLU A 702 7.07 -2.01 11.64
N ILE A 703 7.09 -2.98 10.72
CA ILE A 703 6.27 -4.22 10.85
C ILE A 703 6.76 -5.07 12.03
N MET A 704 8.08 -5.15 12.24
CA MET A 704 8.68 -5.82 13.40
C MET A 704 8.40 -5.08 14.71
N ASN A 705 8.47 -3.74 14.72
CA ASN A 705 8.05 -2.88 15.83
C ASN A 705 6.62 -3.20 16.21
N LEU A 706 5.66 -3.12 15.28
CA LEU A 706 4.23 -3.32 15.53
C LEU A 706 3.94 -4.61 16.33
N THR A 707 4.57 -5.72 15.94
CA THR A 707 4.41 -6.99 16.67
C THR A 707 5.08 -6.92 18.05
N THR A 708 6.25 -6.33 18.15
CA THR A 708 7.08 -6.27 19.37
C THR A 708 6.54 -5.28 20.41
N SER A 709 5.82 -4.23 19.99
CA SER A 709 5.21 -3.20 20.83
C SER A 709 3.74 -3.45 21.18
N GLN A 710 2.96 -4.13 20.32
CA GLN A 710 1.51 -4.29 20.54
C GLN A 710 1.02 -5.73 20.81
N SER A 711 1.82 -6.77 20.52
CA SER A 711 1.36 -8.15 20.72
C SER A 711 1.34 -8.52 22.21
N PRO A 712 0.17 -8.85 22.81
CA PRO A 712 0.06 -9.16 24.25
C PRO A 712 0.76 -10.46 24.65
N ARG A 713 1.37 -11.19 23.70
CA ARG A 713 2.18 -12.40 23.93
C ARG A 713 3.68 -12.09 24.10
N VAL A 714 4.13 -10.88 23.78
CA VAL A 714 5.53 -10.48 23.81
C VAL A 714 5.90 -9.99 25.21
N PHE A 715 7.06 -10.41 25.71
CA PHE A 715 7.58 -10.02 27.03
C PHE A 715 7.50 -8.50 27.28
N PHE A 716 7.85 -7.70 26.27
CA PHE A 716 7.91 -6.25 26.38
C PHE A 716 6.56 -5.59 26.66
N THR A 717 5.42 -6.17 26.24
CA THR A 717 4.10 -5.61 26.53
C THR A 717 3.55 -6.05 27.89
N GLN A 718 4.22 -7.00 28.57
CA GLN A 718 3.75 -7.59 29.83
C GLN A 718 4.54 -7.13 31.05
N ARG A 719 5.80 -6.70 30.89
CA ARG A 719 6.69 -6.35 31.99
C ARG A 719 7.54 -5.13 31.65
N ALA A 720 7.65 -4.18 32.59
CA ALA A 720 8.68 -3.15 32.51
C ALA A 720 10.07 -3.78 32.68
N PHE A 721 11.03 -3.31 31.88
CA PHE A 721 12.41 -3.79 31.86
C PHE A 721 13.35 -2.66 31.44
N CYS A 722 14.50 -2.57 32.09
CA CYS A 722 15.55 -1.61 31.75
C CYS A 722 16.92 -2.24 32.06
N THR A 723 17.91 -2.10 31.18
CA THR A 723 19.28 -2.61 31.45
C THR A 723 20.33 -1.82 30.69
N LYS A 724 21.52 -1.63 31.29
CA LYS A 724 22.70 -1.02 30.67
C LYS A 724 23.97 -1.75 31.10
N MET A 725 25.03 -1.65 30.31
CA MET A 725 26.35 -2.17 30.67
C MET A 725 27.04 -1.23 31.68
N ILE A 726 28.09 -1.73 32.32
CA ILE A 726 28.92 -0.99 33.28
C ILE A 726 30.35 -1.01 32.76
N LEU A 727 30.92 0.17 32.50
CA LEU A 727 32.33 0.34 32.16
C LEU A 727 33.20 0.32 33.43
N ASP A 728 34.49 0.02 33.25
CA ASP A 728 35.51 0.27 34.26
C ASP A 728 35.85 1.76 34.38
N GLU A 729 36.70 2.11 35.34
CA GLU A 729 37.11 3.50 35.62
C GLU A 729 37.87 4.15 34.45
N SER A 730 38.43 3.36 33.52
CA SER A 730 39.07 3.88 32.30
C SER A 730 38.09 4.19 31.16
N GLY A 731 36.88 3.61 31.19
CA GLY A 731 35.94 3.64 30.07
C GLY A 731 36.27 2.67 28.92
N GLU A 732 37.39 1.94 28.98
CA GLU A 732 37.80 1.04 27.91
C GLU A 732 37.01 -0.28 27.86
N LYS A 733 36.56 -0.81 29.02
CA LYS A 733 36.14 -2.20 29.16
C LYS A 733 34.82 -2.34 29.90
N ILE A 734 33.93 -3.21 29.39
CA ILE A 734 32.69 -3.56 30.10
C ILE A 734 33.01 -4.61 31.17
N VAL A 735 32.84 -4.23 32.44
CA VAL A 735 33.09 -5.09 33.62
C VAL A 735 31.82 -5.73 34.19
N GLY A 736 30.65 -5.28 33.73
CA GLY A 736 29.38 -5.72 34.26
C GLY A 736 28.15 -5.17 33.55
N ARG A 737 26.99 -5.37 34.15
CA ARG A 737 25.70 -4.81 33.73
C ARG A 737 24.79 -4.51 34.92
N LEU A 738 23.88 -3.57 34.70
CA LEU A 738 22.82 -3.18 35.62
C LEU A 738 21.48 -3.54 34.97
N THR A 739 20.60 -4.24 35.68
CA THR A 739 19.30 -4.70 35.17
C THR A 739 18.20 -4.43 36.17
N LEU A 740 17.10 -3.81 35.72
CA LEU A 740 15.88 -3.53 36.48
C LEU A 740 14.72 -4.31 35.86
N GLN A 741 14.02 -5.07 36.71
CA GLN A 741 12.77 -5.75 36.36
C GLN A 741 11.79 -5.71 37.56
N THR A 742 11.83 -6.73 38.42
CA THR A 742 11.14 -6.79 39.73
C THR A 742 11.95 -6.15 40.86
N GLN A 743 13.24 -5.95 40.63
CA GLN A 743 14.24 -5.36 41.52
C GLN A 743 15.40 -4.85 40.65
N VAL A 744 16.34 -4.10 41.21
CA VAL A 744 17.60 -3.73 40.54
C VAL A 744 18.69 -4.72 40.94
N LYS A 745 19.25 -5.40 39.95
CA LYS A 745 20.42 -6.26 40.09
C LYS A 745 21.63 -5.63 39.42
N ARG A 746 22.76 -5.64 40.11
CA ARG A 746 24.08 -5.40 39.53
C ARG A 746 24.73 -6.75 39.28
N SER A 747 25.46 -6.89 38.18
CA SER A 747 26.33 -8.03 37.91
C SER A 747 27.68 -7.51 37.46
N VAL A 748 28.75 -7.76 38.22
CA VAL A 748 30.11 -7.31 37.94
C VAL A 748 31.07 -8.46 38.26
N SER A 749 32.08 -8.67 37.41
CA SER A 749 33.11 -9.72 37.62
C SER A 749 32.54 -11.12 37.92
N GLY A 750 31.43 -11.49 37.29
CA GLY A 750 30.75 -12.78 37.47
C GLY A 750 29.89 -12.91 38.74
N GLN A 751 29.90 -11.94 39.65
CA GLN A 751 29.04 -11.91 40.83
C GLN A 751 27.80 -11.04 40.57
N SER A 752 26.61 -11.53 40.97
CA SER A 752 25.36 -10.75 40.87
C SER A 752 24.74 -10.50 42.23
N GLU A 753 24.52 -9.23 42.52
CA GLU A 753 23.93 -8.72 43.76
C GLU A 753 22.59 -8.01 43.49
N VAL A 754 21.71 -7.97 44.49
CA VAL A 754 20.49 -7.18 44.48
C VAL A 754 20.78 -5.88 45.23
N ILE A 755 20.78 -4.75 44.52
CA ILE A 755 21.15 -3.45 45.11
C ILE A 755 19.92 -2.60 45.49
N LYS A 756 18.74 -2.93 44.98
CA LYS A 756 17.48 -2.27 45.31
C LYS A 756 16.31 -3.22 45.08
N GLU A 757 15.43 -3.33 46.07
CA GLU A 757 14.11 -3.97 45.90
C GLU A 757 13.03 -2.91 45.97
N PHE A 758 11.89 -3.17 45.31
CA PHE A 758 10.73 -2.29 45.33
C PHE A 758 9.43 -3.12 45.27
N THR A 759 8.45 -2.73 46.07
CA THR A 759 7.13 -3.40 46.18
C THR A 759 5.98 -2.48 45.78
N THR A 760 6.27 -1.28 45.25
CA THR A 760 5.29 -0.34 44.68
C THR A 760 5.83 0.32 43.41
N GLU A 761 4.96 0.94 42.62
CA GLU A 761 5.35 1.71 41.43
C GLU A 761 6.25 2.91 41.78
N GLU A 762 6.00 3.61 42.88
CA GLU A 762 6.83 4.71 43.36
C GLU A 762 8.26 4.24 43.66
N GLY A 763 8.40 3.04 44.24
CA GLY A 763 9.69 2.40 44.46
C GLY A 763 10.43 2.07 43.15
N ARG A 764 9.71 1.61 42.11
CA ARG A 764 10.30 1.37 40.79
C ARG A 764 10.68 2.66 40.06
N LEU A 765 9.85 3.69 40.15
CA LEU A 765 10.12 5.01 39.58
C LEU A 765 11.33 5.68 40.27
N ALA A 766 11.44 5.56 41.59
CA ALA A 766 12.62 6.01 42.34
C ALA A 766 13.88 5.26 41.89
N ALA A 767 13.81 3.94 41.70
CA ALA A 767 14.94 3.14 41.19
C ALA A 767 15.32 3.48 39.73
N LEU A 768 14.34 3.82 38.87
CA LEU A 768 14.61 4.29 37.50
C LEU A 768 15.37 5.63 37.49
N LYS A 769 15.00 6.56 38.37
CA LYS A 769 15.72 7.83 38.58
C LYS A 769 17.13 7.58 39.14
N GLU A 770 17.23 6.83 40.25
CA GLU A 770 18.48 6.57 40.98
C GLU A 770 19.56 5.86 40.15
N PHE A 771 19.18 4.85 39.35
CA PHE A 771 20.13 3.97 38.67
C PHE A 771 20.28 4.22 37.16
N TYR A 772 19.29 4.85 36.52
CA TYR A 772 19.25 5.08 35.07
C TYR A 772 19.08 6.55 34.68
N ASN A 773 18.88 7.46 35.64
CA ASN A 773 18.54 8.87 35.40
C ASN A 773 17.25 9.05 34.56
N ILE A 774 16.32 8.09 34.64
CA ILE A 774 15.05 8.10 33.93
C ILE A 774 13.96 8.68 34.85
N GLU A 775 13.31 9.76 34.41
CA GLU A 775 12.20 10.39 35.13
C GLU A 775 10.94 10.48 34.25
N PHE A 776 9.78 10.32 34.88
CA PHE A 776 8.48 10.50 34.26
C PHE A 776 7.69 11.58 35.01
N ASN A 777 6.96 12.41 34.27
CA ASN A 777 6.00 13.34 34.90
C ASN A 777 4.79 12.56 35.46
N LYS A 778 3.98 13.21 36.30
CA LYS A 778 2.84 12.56 36.99
C LYS A 778 1.80 11.93 36.05
N SER A 779 1.59 12.49 34.85
CA SER A 779 0.66 11.95 33.86
C SER A 779 1.20 10.66 33.24
N ASP A 780 2.47 10.66 32.87
CA ASP A 780 3.13 9.53 32.23
C ASP A 780 3.33 8.39 33.23
N ALA A 781 3.76 8.70 34.46
CA ALA A 781 3.78 7.77 35.58
C ALA A 781 2.43 7.09 35.82
N SER A 782 1.31 7.84 35.78
CA SER A 782 -0.04 7.28 35.95
C SER A 782 -0.51 6.39 34.79
N SER A 783 0.18 6.39 33.64
CA SER A 783 -0.27 5.67 32.44
C SER A 783 -0.14 4.14 32.55
N ILE A 784 0.55 3.64 33.58
CA ILE A 784 0.71 2.20 33.84
C ILE A 784 -0.43 1.59 34.68
N ILE A 785 -1.28 2.42 35.29
CA ILE A 785 -2.29 1.97 36.25
C ILE A 785 -3.28 1.01 35.57
N GLY A 786 -3.59 -0.11 36.23
CA GLY A 786 -4.46 -1.17 35.72
C GLY A 786 -3.86 -2.07 34.63
N THR A 787 -2.54 -2.03 34.40
CA THR A 787 -1.86 -2.93 33.44
C THR A 787 -1.38 -4.24 34.06
N THR A 788 -0.85 -5.14 33.22
CA THR A 788 -0.13 -6.34 33.62
C THR A 788 1.30 -6.06 34.13
N ALA A 789 1.85 -4.87 33.88
CA ALA A 789 3.19 -4.46 34.31
C ALA A 789 3.19 -3.60 35.59
N GLU A 790 2.00 -3.25 36.10
CA GLU A 790 1.74 -2.56 37.36
C GLU A 790 2.11 -3.45 38.56
N ILE A 791 2.99 -2.93 39.43
CA ILE A 791 3.26 -3.46 40.76
C ILE A 791 2.10 -3.05 41.66
N LYS A 792 1.13 -3.95 41.79
CA LYS A 792 0.02 -3.78 42.72
C LYS A 792 0.54 -3.88 44.15
N ALA A 793 0.29 -2.85 44.94
CA ALA A 793 0.50 -2.91 46.39
C ALA A 793 -0.38 -4.05 46.98
N THR A 794 0.24 -4.87 47.83
CA THR A 794 -0.38 -5.97 48.59
C THR A 794 -0.92 -5.49 49.93
#